data_AF-A0A0C3QRR7-F1
#
_entry.id   AF-A0A0C3QRR7-F1
#
_cell.length_a   1.000
_cell.length_b   1.000
_cell.length_c   1.000
_cell.angle_alpha   90.00
_cell.angle_beta   90.00
_cell.angle_gamma   90.00
#
_symmetry.space_group_name_H-M   'P 1'
#
loop_
_entity.id
_entity.type
_entity.pdbx_description
1 polymer ?
#
loop_
_entity_poly.entity_id
_entity_poly.type
_entity_poly.pdbx_seq_one_letter_code
_entity_poly.pdbx_strand_id
1 'polypeptide(L)'
;VAFFDAVINLKPKELKHYGKLYSDAQHILRTILALDAWTQSGALNAITSASDTDVAEILFLCRRFGSVIKTVVRTPSLLDYPDIQHLFGVSSAAQVDESEGQNIESQRTVQATSFIHGPALALVNRHQQSASKVDSIKLPKNIVDDMIRRTLLERLNAVIDKVDSMTRKSRAFELCTRFLTAKQCAGKDDGTCWRDHVHEKDLNIQQFNSRFRMHILSISFIDCFTAIDRSFTEERSRVTKQKIWIARLFRLCYPPTSRYGNLSDITPELIPEYSSVMPTVKSWLHEGFRSLRPGVQSHFFLTNLLMTSLLATAFDQKEADTYLWRGQWSMDYQAALWEGLIQPTNKLPVAGSAIRWFDKATRSRTNLGKHFLDHVLSGRVRLDIDVAIAFAEELCAQLILNHYSHTYTGFDGLTMPRSWIIRAFARGHSLQTNGSIPWSFTGTLGIFLEVLTLKRDPGQLQMQGRPLRDILLPARSNGIARICRCLALIGCNIARARDPVMDVLRRLGKSPPFRPEFLGYATSRNWTEVVKTLTASSTPSNLDELINIRQKGIIISSVSGIKTITCPNGKILLTNLQLSPHAPVIALQCGALLGNGGQAPQKATSNEEEKLQLESVASTAEDQKSALIIQAFFRRHRRRAGGPIPAAFEDLVRKLDGAVETDRLSEHLLLCLRGPLPHVLAYLKTFHETCQTATEVVTKEMQTKNHEMLDELREKKDEIRSIHREVKKISKDIHPSSEFYCHGLSKILVSVSDIVERVQQIPLLVSKIREFADCPEDADYELGFSPS
;
A
#
# COMPACT_ATOMS: atom_id res chain seq x y z
N VAL A 1 5.79 48.89 7.89
CA VAL A 1 5.84 49.63 6.61
C VAL A 1 6.41 48.78 5.49
N ALA A 2 7.68 48.37 5.53
CA ALA A 2 8.31 47.58 4.45
C ALA A 2 7.55 46.30 4.04
N PHE A 3 7.01 45.54 5.00
CA PHE A 3 6.19 44.37 4.70
C PHE A 3 4.94 44.71 3.87
N PHE A 4 4.19 45.74 4.24
CA PHE A 4 3.00 46.16 3.50
C PHE A 4 3.34 46.73 2.13
N ASP A 5 4.46 47.45 2.01
CA ASP A 5 4.98 47.90 0.72
C ASP A 5 5.29 46.71 -0.22
N ALA A 6 5.86 45.62 0.33
CA ALA A 6 6.10 44.40 -0.42
C ALA A 6 4.80 43.71 -0.87
N VAL A 7 3.75 43.71 -0.02
CA VAL A 7 2.43 43.15 -0.33
C VAL A 7 1.73 43.96 -1.41
N ILE A 8 1.69 45.28 -1.27
CA ILE A 8 1.02 46.19 -2.22
C ILE A 8 1.68 46.11 -3.60
N ASN A 9 3.02 46.14 -3.64
CA ASN A 9 3.78 46.12 -4.88
C ASN A 9 4.13 44.69 -5.36
N LEU A 10 3.58 43.65 -4.71
CA LEU A 10 3.79 42.24 -5.03
C LEU A 10 5.27 41.87 -5.23
N LYS A 11 6.18 42.36 -4.37
CA LYS A 11 7.63 42.15 -4.54
C LYS A 11 8.03 40.70 -4.19
N PRO A 12 8.31 39.82 -5.18
CA PRO A 12 8.37 38.37 -4.95
C PRO A 12 9.48 37.94 -3.97
N LYS A 13 10.66 38.59 -4.04
CA LYS A 13 11.81 38.26 -3.18
C LYS A 13 11.56 38.64 -1.72
N GLU A 14 10.99 39.82 -1.49
CA GLU A 14 10.66 40.30 -0.15
C GLU A 14 9.51 39.49 0.46
N LEU A 15 8.46 39.22 -0.32
CA LEU A 15 7.33 38.39 0.13
C LEU A 15 7.75 36.95 0.46
N LYS A 16 8.67 36.37 -0.32
CA LYS A 16 9.32 35.08 0.00
C LYS A 16 10.01 35.15 1.36
N HIS A 17 10.79 36.19 1.61
CA HIS A 17 11.51 36.37 2.87
C HIS A 17 10.54 36.53 4.05
N TYR A 18 9.55 37.43 3.95
CA TYR A 18 8.55 37.64 5.00
C TYR A 18 7.69 36.40 5.26
N GLY A 19 7.33 35.66 4.21
CA GLY A 19 6.57 34.41 4.34
C GLY A 19 7.33 33.35 5.15
N LYS A 20 8.65 33.23 4.95
CA LYS A 20 9.50 32.37 5.80
C LYS A 20 9.55 32.87 7.22
N LEU A 21 9.94 34.14 7.39
CA LEU A 21 10.13 34.77 8.69
C LEU A 21 8.90 34.63 9.59
N TYR A 22 7.72 34.97 9.07
CA TYR A 22 6.48 34.88 9.83
C TYR A 22 6.00 33.45 10.05
N SER A 23 6.26 32.54 9.10
CA SER A 23 5.93 31.13 9.27
C SER A 23 6.79 30.48 10.36
N ASP A 24 8.09 30.81 10.42
CA ASP A 24 9.00 30.28 11.43
C ASP A 24 8.66 30.85 12.82
N ALA A 25 8.19 32.11 12.88
CA ALA A 25 7.67 32.74 14.09
C ALA A 25 6.21 32.36 14.42
N GLN A 26 5.59 31.44 13.69
CA GLN A 26 4.20 31.00 13.88
C GLN A 26 3.15 32.14 13.82
N HIS A 27 3.45 33.24 13.15
CA HIS A 27 2.51 34.35 12.93
C HIS A 27 1.59 34.03 11.74
N ILE A 28 0.53 33.24 11.99
CA ILE A 28 -0.42 32.72 10.98
C ILE A 28 -0.91 33.81 10.02
N LEU A 29 -1.43 34.93 10.54
CA LEU A 29 -2.06 35.97 9.72
C LEU A 29 -1.08 36.70 8.80
N ARG A 30 0.10 37.04 9.33
CA ARG A 30 1.17 37.66 8.54
C ARG A 30 1.73 36.70 7.51
N THR A 31 1.79 35.40 7.84
CA THR A 31 2.19 34.34 6.92
C THR A 31 1.20 34.21 5.76
N ILE A 32 -0.11 34.19 6.03
CA ILE A 32 -1.14 34.19 4.97
C ILE A 32 -0.97 35.38 4.06
N LEU A 33 -0.91 36.59 4.62
CA LEU A 33 -0.83 37.80 3.82
C LEU A 33 0.44 37.81 2.94
N ALA A 34 1.58 37.41 3.50
CA ALA A 34 2.84 37.34 2.76
C ALA A 34 2.79 36.29 1.63
N LEU A 35 2.33 35.07 1.94
CA LEU A 35 2.35 33.95 1.00
C LEU A 35 1.24 34.04 -0.05
N ASP A 36 0.05 34.55 0.29
CA ASP A 36 -1.02 34.80 -0.67
C ASP A 36 -0.58 35.86 -1.70
N ALA A 37 -0.01 36.98 -1.25
CA ALA A 37 0.58 37.99 -2.13
C ALA A 37 1.73 37.42 -2.96
N TRP A 38 2.58 36.58 -2.37
CA TRP A 38 3.67 35.91 -3.08
C TRP A 38 3.17 35.01 -4.21
N THR A 39 2.10 34.23 -4.00
CA THR A 39 1.52 33.39 -5.06
C THR A 39 0.95 34.20 -6.23
N GLN A 40 0.52 35.45 -5.98
CA GLN A 40 0.02 36.39 -6.97
C GLN A 40 1.13 37.18 -7.70
N SER A 41 2.30 37.33 -7.09
CA SER A 41 3.44 38.09 -7.66
C SER A 41 4.06 37.51 -8.93
N GLY A 42 3.57 36.38 -9.44
CA GLY A 42 4.17 35.65 -10.56
C GLY A 42 5.37 34.79 -10.16
N ALA A 43 5.78 34.76 -8.88
CA ALA A 43 6.90 33.95 -8.39
C ALA A 43 6.77 32.45 -8.73
N LEU A 44 5.55 31.92 -8.76
CA LEU A 44 5.28 30.53 -9.15
C LEU A 44 5.73 30.22 -10.57
N ASN A 45 5.79 31.22 -11.47
CA ASN A 45 6.21 31.04 -12.85
C ASN A 45 7.65 30.53 -12.98
N ALA A 46 8.47 30.71 -11.93
CA ALA A 46 9.82 30.20 -11.88
C ALA A 46 9.90 28.66 -11.84
N ILE A 47 8.82 27.94 -11.46
CA ILE A 47 8.84 26.46 -11.35
C ILE A 47 9.28 25.77 -12.65
N THR A 48 8.98 26.34 -13.81
CA THR A 48 9.28 25.72 -15.10
C THR A 48 10.73 25.88 -15.53
N SER A 49 11.45 26.87 -15.02
CA SER A 49 12.79 27.25 -15.48
C SER A 49 13.86 27.32 -14.39
N ALA A 50 13.47 27.32 -13.11
CA ALA A 50 14.40 27.44 -11.99
C ALA A 50 15.16 26.14 -11.71
N SER A 51 16.21 26.26 -10.89
CA SER A 51 17.01 25.13 -10.43
C SER A 51 16.22 24.17 -9.53
N ASP A 52 16.66 22.93 -9.40
CA ASP A 52 16.03 21.94 -8.50
C ASP A 52 15.87 22.48 -7.06
N THR A 53 16.88 23.20 -6.55
CA THR A 53 16.86 23.80 -5.22
C THR A 53 15.80 24.90 -5.11
N ASP A 54 15.68 25.76 -6.12
CA ASP A 54 14.68 26.82 -6.16
C ASP A 54 13.27 26.26 -6.29
N VAL A 55 13.08 25.24 -7.12
CA VAL A 55 11.78 24.56 -7.28
C VAL A 55 11.36 23.90 -5.96
N ALA A 56 12.26 23.18 -5.30
CA ALA A 56 11.97 22.57 -4.00
C ALA A 56 11.60 23.64 -2.95
N GLU A 57 12.30 24.78 -2.95
CA GLU A 57 12.00 25.91 -2.06
C GLU A 57 10.63 26.55 -2.35
N ILE A 58 10.27 26.73 -3.63
CA ILE A 58 8.94 27.21 -4.02
C ILE A 58 7.85 26.24 -3.52
N LEU A 59 8.03 24.93 -3.72
CA LEU A 59 7.07 23.90 -3.30
C LEU A 59 6.94 23.85 -1.78
N PHE A 60 8.04 24.04 -1.05
CA PHE A 60 8.02 24.13 0.41
C PHE A 60 7.18 25.32 0.90
N LEU A 61 7.32 26.48 0.26
CA LEU A 61 6.49 27.65 0.59
C LEU A 61 5.02 27.47 0.20
N CYS A 62 4.73 26.81 -0.93
CA CYS A 62 3.38 26.43 -1.29
C CYS A 62 2.76 25.50 -0.23
N ARG A 63 3.50 24.49 0.23
CA ARG A 63 3.07 23.61 1.32
C ARG A 63 2.78 24.40 2.60
N ARG A 64 3.65 25.33 2.99
CA ARG A 64 3.42 26.22 4.15
C ARG A 64 2.14 27.04 3.97
N PHE A 65 1.94 27.63 2.79
CA PHE A 65 0.71 28.35 2.48
C PHE A 65 -0.53 27.46 2.65
N GLY A 66 -0.53 26.26 2.06
CA GLY A 66 -1.64 25.30 2.21
C GLY A 66 -1.90 24.89 3.66
N SER A 67 -0.85 24.65 4.44
CA SER A 67 -0.96 24.34 5.87
C SER A 67 -1.61 25.48 6.65
N VAL A 68 -1.16 26.72 6.44
CA VAL A 68 -1.65 27.89 7.19
C VAL A 68 -3.10 28.19 6.81
N ILE A 69 -3.48 28.06 5.54
CA ILE A 69 -4.88 28.16 5.10
C ILE A 69 -5.75 27.10 5.77
N LYS A 70 -5.31 25.83 5.79
CA LYS A 70 -6.03 24.75 6.49
C LYS A 70 -6.20 25.04 7.98
N THR A 71 -5.18 25.56 8.66
CA THR A 71 -5.27 25.95 10.06
C THR A 71 -6.33 27.04 10.28
N VAL A 72 -6.33 28.08 9.45
CA VAL A 72 -7.34 29.16 9.54
C VAL A 72 -8.75 28.64 9.24
N VAL A 73 -8.90 27.82 8.19
CA VAL A 73 -10.19 27.20 7.82
C VAL A 73 -10.68 26.20 8.89
N ARG A 74 -9.83 25.70 9.77
CA ARG A 74 -10.21 24.84 10.91
C ARG A 74 -10.39 25.60 12.22
N THR A 75 -9.97 26.87 12.29
CA THR A 75 -10.06 27.68 13.51
C THR A 75 -11.54 27.96 13.82
N PRO A 76 -12.07 27.52 14.97
CA PRO A 76 -13.45 27.81 15.33
C PRO A 76 -13.63 29.31 15.59
N SER A 77 -14.81 29.83 15.26
CA SER A 77 -15.15 31.24 15.51
C SER A 77 -14.13 32.24 14.96
N LEU A 78 -13.79 32.10 13.67
CA LEU A 78 -12.71 32.85 13.02
C LEU A 78 -12.87 34.37 13.20
N LEU A 79 -14.12 34.83 13.16
CA LEU A 79 -14.48 36.24 13.27
C LEU A 79 -14.50 36.78 14.71
N ASP A 80 -14.11 36.02 15.73
CA ASP A 80 -13.97 36.55 17.09
C ASP A 80 -12.59 37.17 17.35
N TYR A 81 -11.66 37.00 16.42
CA TYR A 81 -10.32 37.60 16.47
C TYR A 81 -10.28 38.93 15.69
N PRO A 82 -10.03 40.07 16.34
CA PRO A 82 -10.03 41.39 15.69
C PRO A 82 -9.03 41.49 14.53
N ASP A 83 -7.84 40.89 14.68
CA ASP A 83 -6.81 40.88 13.64
C ASP A 83 -7.29 40.18 12.35
N ILE A 84 -8.15 39.15 12.51
CA ILE A 84 -8.71 38.40 11.40
C ILE A 84 -9.81 39.18 10.71
N GLN A 85 -10.67 39.84 11.50
CA GLN A 85 -11.67 40.76 10.98
C GLN A 85 -10.99 41.86 10.13
N HIS A 86 -9.95 42.49 10.67
CA HIS A 86 -9.20 43.53 9.96
C HIS A 86 -8.52 42.99 8.70
N LEU A 87 -7.85 41.84 8.77
CA LEU A 87 -7.19 41.21 7.62
C LEU A 87 -8.15 40.94 6.46
N PHE A 88 -9.38 40.52 6.77
CA PHE A 88 -10.39 40.16 5.77
C PHE A 88 -11.36 41.28 5.44
N GLY A 89 -11.17 42.50 5.95
CA GLY A 89 -12.07 43.62 5.70
C GLY A 89 -13.49 43.36 6.20
N VAL A 90 -13.61 42.75 7.39
CA VAL A 90 -14.88 42.52 8.09
C VAL A 90 -14.88 43.37 9.35
N SER A 91 -16.03 43.91 9.73
CA SER A 91 -16.17 44.68 10.96
C SER A 91 -17.40 44.20 11.74
N SER A 92 -17.32 44.21 13.06
CA SER A 92 -18.52 44.03 13.88
C SER A 92 -19.47 45.20 13.62
N ALA A 93 -20.77 44.91 13.42
CA ALA A 93 -21.76 45.97 13.48
C ALA A 93 -21.71 46.58 14.89
N ALA A 94 -21.64 47.91 14.98
CA ALA A 94 -21.75 48.59 16.28
C ALA A 94 -23.03 48.10 16.96
N GLN A 95 -22.93 47.73 18.24
CA GLN A 95 -24.10 47.36 19.04
C GLN A 95 -25.06 48.55 18.99
N VAL A 96 -26.15 48.39 18.23
CA VAL A 96 -27.30 49.28 18.34
C VAL A 96 -27.91 48.94 19.70
N ASP A 97 -28.12 49.97 20.53
CA ASP A 97 -28.47 49.88 21.96
C ASP A 97 -29.38 48.69 22.30
N GLU A 98 -28.97 47.94 23.32
CA GLU A 98 -29.45 46.59 23.74
C GLU A 98 -30.91 46.53 24.24
N SER A 99 -31.79 47.43 23.83
CA SER A 99 -33.10 47.60 24.47
C SER A 99 -34.21 46.61 24.05
N GLU A 100 -34.02 45.71 23.07
CA GLU A 100 -35.06 44.72 22.73
C GLU A 100 -34.51 43.29 22.55
N GLY A 101 -34.72 42.45 23.57
CA GLY A 101 -34.13 41.12 23.76
C GLY A 101 -34.67 39.99 22.88
N GLN A 102 -34.48 40.06 21.56
CA GLN A 102 -34.71 38.93 20.66
C GLN A 102 -33.44 38.52 19.92
N ASN A 103 -32.88 37.34 20.25
CA ASN A 103 -31.91 36.53 19.49
C ASN A 103 -31.30 37.19 18.22
N ILE A 104 -30.55 38.28 18.38
CA ILE A 104 -29.94 38.98 17.25
C ILE A 104 -28.75 38.13 16.82
N GLU A 105 -28.92 37.33 15.77
CA GLU A 105 -27.80 36.71 15.07
C GLU A 105 -26.76 37.80 14.81
N SER A 106 -25.57 37.68 15.41
CA SER A 106 -24.57 38.73 15.38
C SER A 106 -24.24 39.08 13.93
N GLN A 107 -24.69 40.25 13.46
CA GLN A 107 -24.42 40.69 12.11
C GLN A 107 -22.95 41.15 12.00
N ARG A 108 -22.41 40.98 10.80
CA ARG A 108 -21.06 41.39 10.41
C ARG A 108 -21.14 42.22 9.15
N THR A 109 -20.36 43.29 9.10
CA THR A 109 -20.28 44.19 7.95
C THR A 109 -19.08 43.80 7.10
N VAL A 110 -19.32 43.37 5.87
CA VAL A 110 -18.32 43.05 4.85
C VAL A 110 -18.00 44.32 4.07
N GLN A 111 -16.77 44.81 4.19
CA GLN A 111 -16.31 46.02 3.51
C GLN A 111 -16.15 45.77 2.00
N ALA A 112 -16.27 46.83 1.18
CA ALA A 112 -16.07 46.74 -0.27
C ALA A 112 -14.65 46.29 -0.67
N THR A 113 -13.67 46.50 0.20
CA THR A 113 -12.28 46.04 0.02
C THR A 113 -12.05 44.58 0.43
N SER A 114 -13.05 43.93 1.02
CA SER A 114 -12.96 42.54 1.42
C SER A 114 -12.90 41.63 0.19
N PHE A 115 -12.03 40.61 0.24
CA PHE A 115 -11.94 39.62 -0.84
C PHE A 115 -13.21 38.75 -0.97
N ILE A 116 -14.08 38.72 0.05
CA ILE A 116 -15.39 38.04 -0.01
C ILE A 116 -16.54 38.98 -0.42
N HIS A 117 -16.28 40.26 -0.69
CA HIS A 117 -17.33 41.23 -1.06
C HIS A 117 -18.08 40.82 -2.32
N GLY A 118 -17.37 40.37 -3.36
CA GLY A 118 -17.99 39.89 -4.61
C GLY A 118 -18.97 38.72 -4.37
N PRO A 119 -18.54 37.64 -3.72
CA PRO A 119 -19.45 36.57 -3.28
C PRO A 119 -20.61 37.07 -2.40
N ALA A 120 -20.36 38.00 -1.47
CA ALA A 120 -21.39 38.52 -0.55
C ALA A 120 -22.45 39.32 -1.31
N LEU A 121 -22.03 40.16 -2.25
CA LEU A 121 -22.90 40.93 -3.12
C LEU A 121 -23.74 40.01 -4.01
N ALA A 122 -23.15 38.94 -4.55
CA ALA A 122 -23.88 37.95 -5.32
C ALA A 122 -24.96 37.22 -4.50
N LEU A 123 -24.69 36.94 -3.22
CA LEU A 123 -25.67 36.34 -2.31
C LEU A 123 -26.84 37.30 -2.04
N VAL A 124 -26.57 38.56 -1.71
CA VAL A 124 -27.61 39.57 -1.43
C VAL A 124 -28.46 39.84 -2.67
N ASN A 125 -27.85 39.99 -3.85
CA ASN A 125 -28.57 40.24 -5.10
C ASN A 125 -29.50 39.10 -5.53
N ARG A 126 -29.26 37.86 -5.07
CA ARG A 126 -30.20 36.74 -5.30
C ARG A 126 -31.48 36.89 -4.48
N HIS A 127 -31.41 37.57 -3.34
CA HIS A 127 -32.53 37.75 -2.42
C HIS A 127 -33.20 39.13 -2.54
N GLN A 128 -32.48 40.16 -3.00
CA GLN A 128 -32.97 41.53 -3.11
C GLN A 128 -32.58 42.13 -4.45
N GLN A 129 -33.57 42.61 -5.22
CA GLN A 129 -33.32 43.37 -6.43
C GLN A 129 -32.81 44.76 -6.05
N SER A 130 -31.58 45.10 -6.46
CA SER A 130 -30.98 46.47 -6.50
C SER A 130 -30.06 46.92 -5.34
N ALA A 131 -29.08 46.12 -4.91
CA ALA A 131 -27.98 46.65 -4.08
C ALA A 131 -26.92 47.37 -4.95
N SER A 132 -26.46 48.56 -4.54
CA SER A 132 -25.38 49.28 -5.22
C SER A 132 -24.03 48.57 -5.03
N LYS A 133 -23.12 48.65 -6.02
CA LYS A 133 -21.79 48.00 -5.96
C LYS A 133 -20.86 48.57 -4.89
N VAL A 134 -21.15 49.75 -4.33
CA VAL A 134 -20.22 50.49 -3.47
C VAL A 134 -20.47 50.26 -1.98
N ASP A 135 -21.65 49.76 -1.62
CA ASP A 135 -22.05 49.70 -0.21
C ASP A 135 -21.45 48.50 0.53
N SER A 136 -21.14 48.71 1.80
CA SER A 136 -20.78 47.64 2.73
C SER A 136 -21.97 46.72 2.97
N ILE A 137 -21.74 45.41 3.03
CA ILE A 137 -22.81 44.42 3.07
C ILE A 137 -22.94 43.85 4.48
N LYS A 138 -24.13 43.91 5.07
CA LYS A 138 -24.41 43.29 6.38
C LYS A 138 -24.92 41.87 6.18
N LEU A 139 -24.25 40.90 6.79
CA LEU A 139 -24.61 39.48 6.75
C LEU A 139 -24.51 38.85 8.15
N PRO A 140 -25.26 37.78 8.44
CA PRO A 140 -25.07 36.96 9.64
C PRO A 140 -23.62 36.45 9.78
N LYS A 141 -23.09 36.40 11.02
CA LYS A 141 -21.70 35.97 11.33
C LYS A 141 -21.34 34.62 10.72
N ASN A 142 -22.23 33.62 10.83
CA ASN A 142 -22.01 32.27 10.30
C ASN A 142 -21.88 32.26 8.77
N ILE A 143 -22.66 33.08 8.06
CA ILE A 143 -22.56 33.21 6.60
C ILE A 143 -21.22 33.84 6.23
N VAL A 144 -20.81 34.93 6.90
CA VAL A 144 -19.51 35.55 6.63
C VAL A 144 -18.35 34.59 6.92
N ASP A 145 -18.43 33.84 8.02
CA ASP A 145 -17.43 32.83 8.41
C ASP A 145 -17.29 31.74 7.34
N ASP A 146 -18.40 31.15 6.90
CA ASP A 146 -18.43 30.13 5.85
C ASP A 146 -17.89 30.68 4.52
N MET A 147 -18.29 31.89 4.14
CA MET A 147 -17.79 32.55 2.92
C MET A 147 -16.28 32.78 2.94
N ILE A 148 -15.71 33.22 4.07
CA ILE A 148 -14.26 33.36 4.22
C ILE A 148 -13.58 32.01 4.04
N ARG A 149 -14.05 30.97 4.74
CA ARG A 149 -13.47 29.62 4.66
C ARG A 149 -13.51 29.09 3.23
N ARG A 150 -14.66 29.19 2.59
CA ARG A 150 -14.89 28.77 1.21
C ARG A 150 -13.97 29.50 0.24
N THR A 151 -13.93 30.83 0.27
CA THR A 151 -13.10 31.59 -0.67
C THR A 151 -11.60 31.37 -0.41
N LEU A 152 -11.17 31.14 0.82
CA LEU A 152 -9.78 30.74 1.11
C LEU A 152 -9.43 29.37 0.51
N LEU A 153 -10.34 28.40 0.61
CA LEU A 153 -10.17 27.08 -0.01
C LEU A 153 -10.17 27.16 -1.55
N GLU A 154 -11.06 27.97 -2.14
CA GLU A 154 -11.11 28.20 -3.60
C GLU A 154 -9.77 28.79 -4.09
N ARG A 155 -9.22 29.78 -3.39
CA ARG A 155 -7.90 30.37 -3.68
C ARG A 155 -6.79 29.32 -3.56
N LEU A 156 -6.77 28.54 -2.48
CA LEU A 156 -5.78 27.48 -2.28
C LEU A 156 -5.84 26.45 -3.41
N ASN A 157 -7.04 25.96 -3.76
CA ASN A 157 -7.23 25.01 -4.84
C ASN A 157 -6.76 25.57 -6.19
N ALA A 158 -7.02 26.85 -6.48
CA ALA A 158 -6.52 27.52 -7.67
C ALA A 158 -4.97 27.57 -7.72
N VAL A 159 -4.32 27.82 -6.58
CA VAL A 159 -2.85 27.77 -6.47
C VAL A 159 -2.35 26.33 -6.67
N ILE A 160 -3.01 25.33 -6.08
CA ILE A 160 -2.67 23.91 -6.25
C ILE A 160 -2.76 23.50 -7.73
N ASP A 161 -3.84 23.84 -8.41
CA ASP A 161 -4.03 23.52 -9.83
C ASP A 161 -2.96 24.18 -10.70
N LYS A 162 -2.64 25.45 -10.42
CA LYS A 162 -1.56 26.17 -11.10
C LYS A 162 -0.21 25.46 -10.90
N VAL A 163 0.16 25.17 -9.65
CA VAL A 163 1.44 24.51 -9.32
C VAL A 163 1.51 23.10 -9.88
N ASP A 164 0.44 22.30 -9.80
CA ASP A 164 0.35 20.95 -10.39
C ASP A 164 0.57 21.00 -11.90
N SER A 165 -0.09 21.94 -12.61
CA SER A 165 0.10 22.13 -14.05
C SER A 165 1.55 22.48 -14.41
N MET A 166 2.18 23.35 -13.63
CA MET A 166 3.56 23.80 -13.85
C MET A 166 4.59 22.71 -13.56
N THR A 167 4.46 22.01 -12.43
CA THR A 167 5.37 20.94 -12.00
C THR A 167 5.33 19.73 -12.92
N ARG A 168 4.18 19.43 -13.55
CA ARG A 168 4.07 18.38 -14.58
C ARG A 168 4.96 18.62 -15.79
N LYS A 169 5.28 19.88 -16.12
CA LYS A 169 6.11 20.28 -17.27
C LYS A 169 7.46 20.88 -16.87
N SER A 170 7.82 20.80 -15.59
CA SER A 170 9.08 21.34 -15.09
C SER A 170 10.25 20.41 -15.38
N ARG A 171 11.36 20.99 -15.87
CA ARG A 171 12.63 20.29 -16.13
C ARG A 171 13.14 19.56 -14.88
N ALA A 172 12.99 20.18 -13.72
CA ALA A 172 13.48 19.69 -12.43
C ALA A 172 12.92 18.29 -12.07
N PHE A 173 11.74 17.92 -12.57
CA PHE A 173 11.10 16.64 -12.23
C PHE A 173 11.43 15.48 -13.17
N GLU A 174 11.74 15.74 -14.45
CA GLU A 174 11.91 14.69 -15.44
C GLU A 174 13.21 14.86 -16.24
N LEU A 175 14.05 13.84 -16.16
CA LEU A 175 15.25 13.74 -16.97
C LEU A 175 14.95 13.17 -18.37
N CYS A 176 15.67 13.65 -19.37
CA CYS A 176 15.54 13.19 -20.74
C CYS A 176 16.20 11.82 -20.93
N THR A 177 15.39 10.76 -20.96
CA THR A 177 15.91 9.39 -21.15
C THR A 177 16.66 9.17 -22.43
N ARG A 178 16.21 9.79 -23.54
CA ARG A 178 16.91 9.70 -24.82
C ARG A 178 18.30 10.31 -24.74
N PHE A 179 18.43 11.47 -24.10
CA PHE A 179 19.71 12.11 -23.92
C PHE A 179 20.64 11.29 -23.01
N LEU A 180 20.12 10.70 -21.94
CA LEU A 180 20.97 9.92 -21.02
C LEU A 180 21.42 8.59 -21.61
N THR A 181 20.58 7.92 -22.41
CA THR A 181 20.96 6.64 -23.02
C THR A 181 21.78 6.82 -24.30
N ALA A 182 21.39 7.76 -25.16
CA ALA A 182 22.00 7.95 -26.49
C ALA A 182 22.94 9.16 -26.58
N LYS A 183 23.10 9.95 -25.51
CA LYS A 183 23.83 11.24 -25.50
C LYS A 183 23.30 12.27 -26.50
N GLN A 184 22.12 12.03 -27.06
CA GLN A 184 21.49 12.83 -28.11
C GLN A 184 20.00 12.94 -27.86
N CYS A 185 19.45 14.14 -28.06
CA CYS A 185 18.02 14.38 -28.12
C CYS A 185 17.77 15.47 -29.15
N ALA A 186 17.00 15.16 -30.20
CA ALA A 186 16.68 16.14 -31.25
C ALA A 186 16.03 17.42 -30.67
N GLY A 187 15.25 17.26 -29.60
CA GLY A 187 14.57 18.37 -28.94
C GLY A 187 15.45 19.20 -27.99
N LYS A 188 16.74 18.86 -27.85
CA LYS A 188 17.65 19.59 -26.97
C LYS A 188 18.04 20.93 -27.58
N ASP A 189 18.44 20.91 -28.85
CA ASP A 189 19.03 22.07 -29.52
C ASP A 189 17.97 23.09 -29.95
N ASP A 190 16.75 22.63 -30.28
CA ASP A 190 15.60 23.48 -30.64
C ASP A 190 14.75 23.91 -29.41
N GLY A 191 15.07 23.42 -28.21
CA GLY A 191 14.34 23.69 -26.98
C GLY A 191 12.95 23.05 -26.87
N THR A 192 12.55 22.17 -27.80
CA THR A 192 11.24 21.50 -27.78
C THR A 192 11.15 20.42 -26.69
N CYS A 193 12.30 19.87 -26.27
CA CYS A 193 12.35 18.96 -25.15
C CYS A 193 12.37 19.72 -23.82
N TRP A 194 11.23 19.68 -23.13
CA TRP A 194 11.05 20.28 -21.81
C TRP A 194 11.71 19.51 -20.67
N ARG A 195 12.31 18.33 -20.92
CA ARG A 195 12.98 17.52 -19.90
C ARG A 195 14.41 17.99 -19.67
N ASP A 196 14.96 17.67 -18.50
CA ASP A 196 16.32 18.06 -18.13
C ASP A 196 17.38 17.16 -18.81
N HIS A 197 18.45 17.79 -19.30
CA HIS A 197 19.51 17.16 -20.11
C HIS A 197 20.82 17.12 -19.33
N VAL A 198 20.84 16.33 -18.26
CA VAL A 198 22.00 16.22 -17.37
C VAL A 198 23.00 15.21 -17.92
N HIS A 199 24.30 15.49 -17.77
CA HIS A 199 25.34 14.53 -18.12
C HIS A 199 25.48 13.48 -17.01
N GLU A 200 25.84 12.25 -17.40
CA GLU A 200 25.98 11.13 -16.47
C GLU A 200 26.97 11.40 -15.32
N LYS A 201 28.04 12.15 -15.59
CA LYS A 201 29.03 12.57 -14.57
C LYS A 201 28.45 13.46 -13.47
N ASP A 202 27.38 14.19 -13.79
CA ASP A 202 26.74 15.11 -12.86
C ASP A 202 25.68 14.38 -12.02
N LEU A 203 25.18 13.24 -12.48
CA LEU A 203 24.22 12.41 -11.76
C LEU A 203 24.86 11.81 -10.51
N ASN A 204 24.45 12.34 -9.36
CA ASN A 204 24.91 11.91 -8.05
C ASN A 204 23.74 11.75 -7.07
N ILE A 205 24.04 11.21 -5.89
CA ILE A 205 23.03 10.94 -4.86
C ILE A 205 22.30 12.19 -4.38
N GLN A 206 22.97 13.35 -4.33
CA GLN A 206 22.35 14.62 -3.93
C GLN A 206 21.33 15.09 -4.96
N GLN A 207 21.66 15.01 -6.26
CA GLN A 207 20.72 15.36 -7.32
C GLN A 207 19.50 14.43 -7.33
N PHE A 208 19.71 13.12 -7.15
CA PHE A 208 18.60 12.17 -7.04
C PHE A 208 17.69 12.51 -5.85
N ASN A 209 18.26 12.75 -4.67
CA ASN A 209 17.49 13.10 -3.47
C ASN A 209 16.80 14.46 -3.56
N SER A 210 17.40 15.43 -4.28
CA SER A 210 16.75 16.72 -4.58
C SER A 210 15.50 16.51 -5.46
N ARG A 211 15.56 15.65 -6.48
CA ARG A 211 14.39 15.30 -7.30
C ARG A 211 13.34 14.53 -6.52
N PHE A 212 13.76 13.62 -5.64
CA PHE A 212 12.84 12.91 -4.74
C PHE A 212 12.15 13.88 -3.78
N ARG A 213 12.89 14.82 -3.17
CA ARG A 213 12.38 15.91 -2.33
C ARG A 213 11.28 16.70 -3.04
N MET A 214 11.49 17.09 -4.30
CA MET A 214 10.47 17.81 -5.08
C MET A 214 9.18 16.99 -5.27
N HIS A 215 9.28 15.69 -5.56
CA HIS A 215 8.11 14.83 -5.72
C HIS A 215 7.28 14.71 -4.44
N ILE A 216 7.94 14.49 -3.29
CA ILE A 216 7.22 14.35 -2.02
C ILE A 216 6.63 15.70 -1.55
N LEU A 217 7.31 16.82 -1.82
CA LEU A 217 6.77 18.16 -1.54
C LEU A 217 5.54 18.47 -2.42
N SER A 218 5.56 18.11 -3.71
CA SER A 218 4.39 18.23 -4.57
C SER A 218 3.21 17.39 -4.07
N ILE A 219 3.46 16.15 -3.63
CA ILE A 219 2.44 15.30 -3.02
C ILE A 219 1.86 15.98 -1.77
N SER A 220 2.70 16.43 -0.85
CA SER A 220 2.25 17.09 0.39
C SER A 220 1.48 18.39 0.13
N PHE A 221 1.87 19.17 -0.88
CA PHE A 221 1.15 20.38 -1.23
C PHE A 221 -0.21 20.06 -1.86
N ILE A 222 -0.28 19.08 -2.77
CA ILE A 222 -1.56 18.68 -3.38
C ILE A 222 -2.50 18.04 -2.35
N ASP A 223 -1.98 17.43 -1.29
CA ASP A 223 -2.80 16.95 -0.17
C ASP A 223 -3.52 18.08 0.57
N CYS A 224 -3.10 19.34 0.35
CA CYS A 224 -3.83 20.50 0.82
C CYS A 224 -5.16 20.73 0.08
N PHE A 225 -5.38 20.07 -1.07
CA PHE A 225 -6.60 20.19 -1.87
C PHE A 225 -7.82 19.71 -1.07
N THR A 226 -8.85 20.54 -1.02
CA THR A 226 -10.08 20.25 -0.26
C THR A 226 -11.28 20.42 -1.19
N ALA A 227 -12.14 19.40 -1.28
CA ALA A 227 -13.36 19.48 -2.08
C ALA A 227 -14.38 20.42 -1.40
N ILE A 228 -14.81 21.42 -2.14
CA ILE A 228 -15.78 22.44 -1.76
C ILE A 228 -17.17 21.94 -2.22
N ASP A 229 -18.18 22.09 -1.34
CA ASP A 229 -19.56 21.65 -1.57
C ASP A 229 -19.76 20.15 -1.89
N ARG A 230 -18.76 19.31 -1.60
CA ARG A 230 -18.77 17.88 -1.98
C ARG A 230 -19.02 17.69 -3.49
N SER A 231 -18.60 18.64 -4.31
CA SER A 231 -18.70 18.51 -5.76
C SER A 231 -17.94 17.26 -6.21
N PHE A 232 -18.67 16.33 -6.83
CA PHE A 232 -18.10 15.08 -7.33
C PHE A 232 -16.93 15.32 -8.31
N THR A 233 -16.93 16.45 -9.02
CA THR A 233 -15.86 16.80 -9.96
C THR A 233 -14.54 17.11 -9.26
N GLU A 234 -14.58 17.74 -8.10
CA GLU A 234 -13.39 18.12 -7.33
C GLU A 234 -12.74 16.91 -6.66
N GLU A 235 -13.54 16.02 -6.06
CA GLU A 235 -13.02 14.77 -5.49
C GLU A 235 -12.36 13.91 -6.58
N ARG A 236 -13.00 13.83 -7.75
CA ARG A 236 -12.42 13.15 -8.91
C ARG A 236 -11.13 13.81 -9.39
N SER A 237 -11.03 15.14 -9.31
CA SER A 237 -9.81 15.90 -9.62
C SER A 237 -8.67 15.54 -8.66
N ARG A 238 -8.93 15.49 -7.35
CA ARG A 238 -7.95 15.08 -6.32
C ARG A 238 -7.45 13.66 -6.57
N VAL A 239 -8.35 12.69 -6.75
CA VAL A 239 -7.99 11.29 -7.02
C VAL A 239 -7.15 11.17 -8.31
N THR A 240 -7.47 11.96 -9.34
CA THR A 240 -6.69 11.98 -10.59
C THR A 240 -5.28 12.51 -10.36
N LYS A 241 -5.13 13.61 -9.62
CA LYS A 241 -3.83 14.16 -9.23
C LYS A 241 -3.01 13.15 -8.42
N GLN A 242 -3.62 12.53 -7.42
CA GLN A 242 -2.99 11.50 -6.58
C GLN A 242 -2.39 10.37 -7.44
N LYS A 243 -3.16 9.81 -8.38
CA LYS A 243 -2.68 8.76 -9.29
C LYS A 243 -1.51 9.22 -10.16
N ILE A 244 -1.59 10.42 -10.72
CA ILE A 244 -0.54 10.98 -11.57
C ILE A 244 0.76 11.12 -10.78
N TRP A 245 0.69 11.63 -9.55
CA TRP A 245 1.88 11.84 -8.70
C TRP A 245 2.45 10.54 -8.13
N ILE A 246 1.62 9.57 -7.76
CA ILE A 246 2.09 8.22 -7.44
C ILE A 246 2.80 7.60 -8.64
N ALA A 247 2.28 7.81 -9.86
CA ALA A 247 2.92 7.31 -11.07
C ALA A 247 4.26 7.96 -11.37
N ARG A 248 4.39 9.27 -11.15
CA ARG A 248 5.67 9.98 -11.28
C ARG A 248 6.68 9.50 -10.24
N LEU A 249 6.25 9.39 -8.97
CA LEU A 249 7.08 8.86 -7.89
C LEU A 249 7.55 7.44 -8.18
N PHE A 250 6.67 6.57 -8.69
CA PHE A 250 7.03 5.23 -9.12
C PHE A 250 8.13 5.22 -10.18
N ARG A 251 8.00 6.05 -11.23
CA ARG A 251 9.01 6.14 -12.30
C ARG A 251 10.36 6.67 -11.81
N LEU A 252 10.35 7.57 -10.83
CA LEU A 252 11.58 8.03 -10.17
C LEU A 252 12.25 6.90 -9.38
N CYS A 253 11.46 6.08 -8.69
CA CYS A 253 11.95 4.99 -7.85
C CYS A 253 12.36 3.74 -8.64
N TYR A 254 11.68 3.47 -9.75
CA TYR A 254 11.87 2.32 -10.65
C TYR A 254 12.14 2.79 -12.08
N PRO A 255 13.25 3.51 -12.31
CA PRO A 255 13.51 4.09 -13.60
C PRO A 255 13.79 3.05 -14.71
N PRO A 256 13.68 3.46 -15.99
CA PRO A 256 14.13 2.66 -17.13
C PRO A 256 15.64 2.36 -17.16
N THR A 257 16.48 3.17 -16.50
CA THR A 257 17.92 2.93 -16.34
C THR A 257 18.35 3.25 -14.92
N SER A 258 19.21 2.44 -14.32
CA SER A 258 19.66 2.70 -12.94
C SER A 258 20.59 3.91 -12.79
N ARG A 259 21.02 4.49 -13.92
CA ARG A 259 21.83 5.72 -13.96
C ARG A 259 21.13 6.91 -13.32
N TYR A 260 19.80 6.91 -13.25
CA TYR A 260 19.03 8.00 -12.66
C TYR A 260 19.13 8.10 -11.13
N GLY A 261 19.67 7.06 -10.50
CA GLY A 261 19.33 6.75 -9.11
C GLY A 261 17.99 6.04 -9.05
N ASN A 262 17.75 5.34 -7.96
CA ASN A 262 16.58 4.51 -7.76
C ASN A 262 16.15 4.53 -6.29
N LEU A 263 15.12 3.76 -5.97
CA LEU A 263 14.56 3.65 -4.63
C LEU A 263 15.58 3.35 -3.51
N SER A 264 16.68 2.65 -3.81
CA SER A 264 17.76 2.35 -2.86
C SER A 264 18.75 3.50 -2.62
N ASP A 265 18.56 4.63 -3.30
CA ASP A 265 19.40 5.84 -3.19
C ASP A 265 18.72 6.94 -2.36
N ILE A 266 17.47 6.72 -1.93
CA ILE A 266 16.73 7.68 -1.11
C ILE A 266 17.33 7.69 0.28
N THR A 267 17.85 8.85 0.68
CA THR A 267 18.57 9.10 1.93
C THR A 267 17.83 10.20 2.70
N PRO A 268 17.02 9.85 3.73
CA PRO A 268 16.20 10.80 4.47
C PRO A 268 16.94 12.03 4.98
N GLU A 269 18.18 11.86 5.41
CA GLU A 269 19.03 12.89 6.00
C GLU A 269 19.44 13.96 4.98
N LEU A 270 19.41 13.64 3.68
CA LEU A 270 19.64 14.61 2.60
C LEU A 270 18.37 15.39 2.23
N ILE A 271 17.23 15.09 2.86
CA ILE A 271 15.93 15.64 2.56
C ILE A 271 15.35 16.27 3.83
N PRO A 272 15.52 17.59 4.05
CA PRO A 272 15.15 18.25 5.30
C PRO A 272 13.71 17.99 5.74
N GLU A 273 12.76 17.92 4.80
CA GLU A 273 11.34 17.76 5.08
C GLU A 273 10.86 16.30 5.17
N TYR A 274 11.76 15.32 4.99
CA TYR A 274 11.40 13.91 4.81
C TYR A 274 10.45 13.41 5.90
N SER A 275 10.83 13.57 7.17
CA SER A 275 10.05 13.11 8.33
C SER A 275 8.65 13.74 8.38
N SER A 276 8.54 15.02 8.02
CA SER A 276 7.27 15.76 8.06
C SER A 276 6.34 15.49 6.87
N VAL A 277 6.90 15.04 5.73
CA VAL A 277 6.17 14.90 4.46
C VAL A 277 5.83 13.45 4.14
N MET A 278 6.69 12.52 4.53
CA MET A 278 6.52 11.11 4.20
C MET A 278 5.21 10.48 4.74
N PRO A 279 4.68 10.88 5.92
CA PRO A 279 3.36 10.40 6.37
C PRO A 279 2.24 10.66 5.36
N THR A 280 2.23 11.82 4.70
CA THR A 280 1.26 12.13 3.64
C THR A 280 1.41 11.20 2.44
N VAL A 281 2.64 10.92 2.01
CA VAL A 281 2.91 9.99 0.91
C VAL A 281 2.43 8.58 1.26
N LYS A 282 2.66 8.12 2.50
CA LYS A 282 2.15 6.83 2.99
C LYS A 282 0.62 6.77 3.02
N SER A 283 -0.04 7.82 3.51
CA SER A 283 -1.50 7.95 3.48
C SER A 283 -2.04 7.85 2.05
N TRP A 284 -1.39 8.51 1.09
CA TRP A 284 -1.79 8.43 -0.31
C TRP A 284 -1.63 7.05 -0.93
N LEU A 285 -0.57 6.32 -0.58
CA LEU A 285 -0.41 4.93 -1.02
C LEU A 285 -1.49 4.04 -0.42
N HIS A 286 -1.84 4.27 0.84
CA HIS A 286 -2.88 3.55 1.55
C HIS A 286 -4.28 3.79 0.97
N GLU A 287 -4.67 5.05 0.84
CA GLU A 287 -5.92 5.51 0.23
C GLU A 287 -6.00 5.04 -1.23
N GLY A 288 -4.92 5.26 -1.99
CA GLY A 288 -4.77 4.83 -3.37
C GLY A 288 -5.07 3.35 -3.50
N PHE A 289 -4.39 2.50 -2.72
CA PHE A 289 -4.60 1.05 -2.71
C PHE A 289 -6.02 0.67 -2.27
N ARG A 290 -6.54 1.26 -1.18
CA ARG A 290 -7.89 0.99 -0.66
C ARG A 290 -9.00 1.43 -1.59
N SER A 291 -8.74 2.36 -2.50
CA SER A 291 -9.71 2.82 -3.51
C SER A 291 -9.76 1.93 -4.76
N LEU A 292 -8.81 1.00 -4.94
CA LEU A 292 -8.74 0.16 -6.13
C LEU A 292 -9.89 -0.85 -6.17
N ARG A 293 -10.70 -0.78 -7.24
CA ARG A 293 -11.78 -1.73 -7.55
C ARG A 293 -11.63 -2.21 -8.99
N PRO A 294 -11.72 -3.52 -9.26
CA PRO A 294 -11.75 -4.05 -10.61
C PRO A 294 -12.82 -3.39 -11.49
N GLY A 295 -14.08 -3.29 -11.03
CA GLY A 295 -15.18 -2.76 -11.84
C GLY A 295 -15.20 -1.25 -12.08
N VAL A 296 -14.47 -0.45 -11.30
CA VAL A 296 -14.48 1.03 -11.46
C VAL A 296 -13.38 1.51 -12.39
N GLN A 297 -12.21 0.84 -12.40
CA GLN A 297 -11.01 1.33 -13.08
C GLN A 297 -10.19 0.19 -13.69
N SER A 298 -10.86 -0.75 -14.36
CA SER A 298 -10.23 -1.97 -14.85
C SER A 298 -8.95 -1.75 -15.66
N HIS A 299 -8.93 -0.73 -16.52
CA HIS A 299 -7.77 -0.37 -17.36
C HIS A 299 -6.49 -0.05 -16.60
N PHE A 300 -6.60 0.47 -15.38
CA PHE A 300 -5.46 0.89 -14.56
C PHE A 300 -5.34 0.11 -13.26
N PHE A 301 -6.29 -0.79 -12.98
CA PHE A 301 -6.40 -1.49 -11.71
C PHE A 301 -5.11 -2.21 -11.35
N LEU A 302 -4.63 -3.12 -12.20
CA LEU A 302 -3.45 -3.93 -11.89
C LEU A 302 -2.16 -3.10 -11.89
N THR A 303 -2.10 -2.11 -12.77
CA THR A 303 -0.99 -1.15 -12.84
C THR A 303 -0.86 -0.37 -11.52
N ASN A 304 -1.95 0.25 -11.07
CA ASN A 304 -1.97 1.00 -9.81
C ASN A 304 -1.77 0.08 -8.60
N LEU A 305 -2.33 -1.13 -8.61
CA LEU A 305 -2.16 -2.12 -7.55
C LEU A 305 -0.68 -2.45 -7.35
N LEU A 306 0.03 -2.79 -8.43
CA LEU A 306 1.45 -3.11 -8.34
C LEU A 306 2.30 -1.90 -7.97
N MET A 307 2.04 -0.73 -8.56
CA MET A 307 2.80 0.48 -8.26
C MET A 307 2.67 0.88 -6.80
N THR A 308 1.44 0.92 -6.28
CA THR A 308 1.19 1.24 -4.87
C THR A 308 1.78 0.18 -3.95
N SER A 309 1.68 -1.12 -4.27
CA SER A 309 2.27 -2.20 -3.47
C SER A 309 3.81 -2.14 -3.45
N LEU A 310 4.45 -1.91 -4.60
CA LEU A 310 5.91 -1.78 -4.72
C LEU A 310 6.46 -0.57 -3.97
N LEU A 311 5.74 0.55 -3.95
CA LEU A 311 6.14 1.74 -3.18
C LEU A 311 5.81 1.58 -1.69
N ALA A 312 4.63 1.06 -1.36
CA ALA A 312 4.19 0.84 0.02
C ALA A 312 5.15 -0.08 0.77
N THR A 313 5.47 -1.24 0.20
CA THR A 313 6.42 -2.19 0.79
C THR A 313 7.83 -1.62 0.91
N ALA A 314 8.20 -0.64 0.07
CA ALA A 314 9.49 0.03 0.15
C ALA A 314 9.55 1.17 1.15
N PHE A 315 8.44 1.86 1.44
CA PHE A 315 8.41 3.02 2.34
C PHE A 315 7.88 2.70 3.73
N ASP A 316 6.97 1.73 3.84
CA ASP A 316 6.42 1.26 5.10
C ASP A 316 6.00 -0.21 5.00
N GLN A 317 6.96 -1.12 4.96
CA GLN A 317 6.66 -2.56 4.92
C GLN A 317 5.73 -2.98 6.07
N LYS A 318 5.99 -2.48 7.28
CA LYS A 318 5.26 -2.90 8.49
C LYS A 318 3.78 -2.55 8.39
N GLU A 319 3.45 -1.34 7.95
CA GLU A 319 2.07 -0.92 7.77
C GLU A 319 1.45 -1.55 6.51
N ALA A 320 2.20 -1.64 5.41
CA ALA A 320 1.76 -2.25 4.16
C ALA A 320 1.24 -3.68 4.36
N ASP A 321 1.94 -4.48 5.16
CA ASP A 321 1.53 -5.84 5.50
C ASP A 321 0.14 -5.88 6.17
N THR A 322 -0.30 -4.82 6.84
CA THR A 322 -1.62 -4.80 7.51
C THR A 322 -2.79 -4.52 6.57
N TYR A 323 -2.56 -3.78 5.48
CA TYR A 323 -3.64 -3.30 4.61
C TYR A 323 -3.63 -3.86 3.20
N LEU A 324 -2.50 -4.34 2.67
CA LEU A 324 -2.45 -4.89 1.31
C LEU A 324 -3.40 -6.09 1.16
N TRP A 325 -3.56 -6.89 2.21
CA TRP A 325 -4.53 -8.00 2.25
C TRP A 325 -5.98 -7.58 2.32
N ARG A 326 -6.25 -6.36 2.79
CA ARG A 326 -7.60 -5.80 2.96
C ARG A 326 -8.06 -5.01 1.75
N GLY A 327 -7.32 -5.07 0.64
CA GLY A 327 -7.74 -4.48 -0.62
C GLY A 327 -9.05 -5.07 -1.09
N GLN A 328 -9.95 -4.26 -1.67
CA GLN A 328 -11.26 -4.72 -2.12
C GLN A 328 -11.21 -5.32 -3.54
N TRP A 329 -10.10 -5.95 -3.89
CA TRP A 329 -9.90 -6.58 -5.20
C TRP A 329 -10.71 -7.86 -5.38
N SER A 330 -11.17 -8.47 -4.29
CA SER A 330 -12.06 -9.64 -4.27
C SER A 330 -13.54 -9.28 -4.24
N MET A 331 -13.92 -8.03 -3.98
CA MET A 331 -15.33 -7.63 -3.80
C MET A 331 -16.15 -7.68 -5.10
N ASP A 332 -15.49 -7.66 -6.25
CA ASP A 332 -16.14 -7.57 -7.56
C ASP A 332 -15.73 -8.76 -8.45
N TYR A 333 -16.16 -9.96 -8.04
CA TYR A 333 -15.75 -11.22 -8.66
C TYR A 333 -16.07 -11.27 -10.17
N GLN A 334 -17.25 -10.80 -10.56
CA GLN A 334 -17.67 -10.82 -11.97
C GLN A 334 -16.84 -9.87 -12.84
N ALA A 335 -16.64 -8.63 -12.40
CA ALA A 335 -15.78 -7.70 -13.11
C ALA A 335 -14.33 -8.23 -13.16
N ALA A 336 -13.85 -8.83 -12.06
CA ALA A 336 -12.52 -9.44 -12.02
C ALA A 336 -12.39 -10.62 -13.01
N LEU A 337 -13.43 -11.44 -13.17
CA LEU A 337 -13.45 -12.52 -14.15
C LEU A 337 -13.41 -11.99 -15.59
N TRP A 338 -14.24 -10.99 -15.90
CA TRP A 338 -14.31 -10.38 -17.23
C TRP A 338 -13.02 -9.65 -17.64
N GLU A 339 -12.37 -9.02 -16.67
CA GLU A 339 -11.08 -8.33 -16.89
C GLU A 339 -9.88 -9.28 -16.80
N GLY A 340 -10.12 -10.59 -16.78
CA GLY A 340 -9.07 -11.62 -16.77
C GLY A 340 -8.23 -11.64 -15.50
N LEU A 341 -8.67 -11.00 -14.42
CA LEU A 341 -7.97 -10.96 -13.12
C LEU A 341 -8.16 -12.24 -12.31
N ILE A 342 -9.00 -13.16 -12.77
CA ILE A 342 -9.17 -14.51 -12.24
C ILE A 342 -8.75 -15.48 -13.32
N GLN A 343 -7.81 -16.35 -12.99
CA GLN A 343 -7.31 -17.31 -13.97
C GLN A 343 -8.33 -18.43 -14.18
N PRO A 344 -8.69 -18.78 -15.44
CA PRO A 344 -9.75 -19.77 -15.69
C PRO A 344 -9.43 -21.19 -15.22
N THR A 345 -8.15 -21.57 -15.19
CA THR A 345 -7.72 -22.95 -14.92
C THR A 345 -7.79 -23.33 -13.44
N ASN A 346 -7.36 -22.43 -12.55
CA ASN A 346 -7.25 -22.70 -11.11
C ASN A 346 -8.11 -21.74 -10.26
N LYS A 347 -8.84 -20.82 -10.90
CA LYS A 347 -9.65 -19.78 -10.26
C LYS A 347 -8.86 -18.89 -9.30
N LEU A 348 -7.52 -18.85 -9.41
CA LEU A 348 -6.69 -18.03 -8.55
C LEU A 348 -6.77 -16.56 -8.98
N PRO A 349 -6.97 -15.63 -8.02
CA PRO A 349 -6.93 -14.21 -8.31
C PRO A 349 -5.49 -13.76 -8.56
N VAL A 350 -5.29 -13.10 -9.69
CA VAL A 350 -4.00 -12.59 -10.18
C VAL A 350 -3.47 -11.52 -9.22
N ALA A 351 -4.32 -10.59 -8.79
CA ALA A 351 -3.99 -9.58 -7.79
C ALA A 351 -3.57 -10.21 -6.45
N GLY A 352 -4.29 -11.25 -6.01
CA GLY A 352 -3.95 -11.98 -4.80
C GLY A 352 -2.58 -12.65 -4.88
N SER A 353 -2.21 -13.21 -6.04
CA SER A 353 -0.89 -13.81 -6.27
C SER A 353 0.24 -12.77 -6.17
N ALA A 354 0.03 -11.58 -6.74
CA ALA A 354 0.98 -10.47 -6.63
C ALA A 354 1.12 -9.97 -5.18
N ILE A 355 0.01 -9.79 -4.46
CA ILE A 355 0.02 -9.32 -3.06
C ILE A 355 0.71 -10.34 -2.15
N ARG A 356 0.40 -11.63 -2.32
CA ARG A 356 1.04 -12.74 -1.57
C ARG A 356 2.55 -12.81 -1.78
N TRP A 357 3.06 -12.31 -2.90
CA TRP A 357 4.51 -12.27 -3.12
C TRP A 357 5.22 -11.25 -2.20
N PHE A 358 4.55 -10.16 -1.82
CA PHE A 358 5.13 -9.15 -0.92
C PHE A 358 5.23 -9.60 0.53
N ASP A 359 4.47 -10.62 0.92
CA ASP A 359 4.45 -11.12 2.29
C ASP A 359 5.63 -12.05 2.58
N LYS A 360 6.37 -11.68 3.64
CA LYS A 360 7.54 -12.42 4.11
C LYS A 360 7.18 -13.79 4.69
N ALA A 361 5.97 -13.95 5.22
CA ALA A 361 5.51 -15.21 5.81
C ALA A 361 5.11 -16.26 4.75
N THR A 362 4.88 -15.83 3.51
CA THR A 362 4.42 -16.73 2.45
C THR A 362 5.55 -17.63 1.94
N ARG A 363 5.52 -18.92 2.32
CA ARG A 363 6.54 -19.94 1.97
C ARG A 363 6.77 -20.06 0.45
N SER A 364 5.70 -19.97 -0.34
CA SER A 364 5.73 -20.14 -1.79
C SER A 364 5.76 -18.81 -2.57
N ARG A 365 6.19 -17.70 -1.94
CA ARG A 365 6.10 -16.36 -2.53
C ARG A 365 6.71 -16.27 -3.93
N THR A 366 7.88 -16.89 -4.16
CA THR A 366 8.55 -16.84 -5.47
C THR A 366 7.73 -17.55 -6.56
N ASN A 367 7.05 -18.66 -6.21
CA ASN A 367 6.11 -19.34 -7.12
C ASN A 367 4.94 -18.43 -7.47
N LEU A 368 4.38 -17.72 -6.47
CA LEU A 368 3.24 -16.82 -6.68
C LEU A 368 3.62 -15.61 -7.54
N GLY A 369 4.81 -15.04 -7.33
CA GLY A 369 5.34 -13.97 -8.17
C GLY A 369 5.55 -14.42 -9.62
N LYS A 370 6.11 -15.62 -9.84
CA LYS A 370 6.23 -16.20 -11.19
C LYS A 370 4.86 -16.43 -11.82
N HIS A 371 3.96 -17.06 -11.08
CA HIS A 371 2.61 -17.38 -11.52
C HIS A 371 1.84 -16.12 -11.96
N PHE A 372 1.97 -15.04 -11.18
CA PHE A 372 1.45 -13.73 -11.54
C PHE A 372 2.00 -13.25 -12.90
N LEU A 373 3.31 -13.31 -13.11
CA LEU A 373 3.93 -12.89 -14.37
C LEU A 373 3.53 -13.78 -15.56
N ASP A 374 3.46 -15.10 -15.38
CA ASP A 374 3.00 -16.02 -16.43
C ASP A 374 1.59 -15.65 -16.90
N HIS A 375 0.69 -15.32 -15.96
CA HIS A 375 -0.66 -14.90 -16.28
C HIS A 375 -0.69 -13.54 -16.98
N VAL A 376 0.09 -12.56 -16.51
CA VAL A 376 0.25 -11.26 -17.18
C VAL A 376 0.69 -11.43 -18.64
N LEU A 377 1.69 -12.27 -18.87
CA LEU A 377 2.26 -12.53 -20.20
C LEU A 377 1.38 -13.43 -21.08
N SER A 378 0.29 -13.97 -20.55
CA SER A 378 -0.75 -14.63 -21.35
C SER A 378 -1.59 -13.64 -22.18
N GLY A 379 -1.42 -12.33 -21.97
CA GLY A 379 -2.07 -11.27 -22.74
C GLY A 379 -3.50 -10.94 -22.31
N ARG A 380 -3.97 -11.52 -21.19
CA ARG A 380 -5.36 -11.43 -20.73
C ARG A 380 -5.69 -10.25 -19.82
N VAL A 381 -4.67 -9.53 -19.35
CA VAL A 381 -4.84 -8.44 -18.37
C VAL A 381 -4.16 -7.16 -18.86
N ARG A 382 -4.74 -6.01 -18.51
CA ARG A 382 -4.15 -4.69 -18.74
C ARG A 382 -3.13 -4.37 -17.66
N LEU A 383 -1.86 -4.32 -18.05
CA LEU A 383 -0.77 -3.93 -17.18
C LEU A 383 0.25 -3.09 -17.95
N ASP A 384 0.70 -2.00 -17.34
CA ASP A 384 1.83 -1.23 -17.85
C ASP A 384 3.12 -2.03 -17.74
N ILE A 385 3.81 -2.19 -18.86
CA ILE A 385 4.98 -3.04 -19.00
C ILE A 385 6.16 -2.54 -18.17
N ASP A 386 6.27 -1.22 -17.93
CA ASP A 386 7.33 -0.67 -17.08
C ASP A 386 7.18 -1.14 -15.63
N VAL A 387 5.92 -1.29 -15.18
CA VAL A 387 5.59 -1.83 -13.85
C VAL A 387 5.81 -3.33 -13.79
N ALA A 388 5.44 -4.07 -14.84
CA ALA A 388 5.70 -5.50 -14.95
C ALA A 388 7.20 -5.83 -14.96
N ILE A 389 8.02 -5.02 -15.65
CA ILE A 389 9.48 -5.15 -15.66
C ILE A 389 10.04 -4.88 -14.27
N ALA A 390 9.61 -3.80 -13.60
CA ALA A 390 10.04 -3.51 -12.23
C ALA A 390 9.71 -4.68 -11.28
N PHE A 391 8.51 -5.25 -11.37
CA PHE A 391 8.14 -6.44 -10.61
C PHE A 391 9.01 -7.66 -10.94
N ALA A 392 9.31 -7.90 -12.22
CA ALA A 392 10.18 -9.01 -12.65
C ALA A 392 11.63 -8.85 -12.16
N GLU A 393 12.16 -7.63 -12.12
CA GLU A 393 13.46 -7.32 -11.53
C GLU A 393 13.49 -7.64 -10.04
N GLU A 394 12.44 -7.28 -9.30
CA GLU A 394 12.35 -7.60 -7.87
C GLU A 394 12.21 -9.10 -7.62
N LEU A 395 11.41 -9.80 -8.42
CA LEU A 395 11.31 -11.26 -8.35
C LEU A 395 12.64 -11.94 -8.68
N CYS A 396 13.38 -11.42 -9.65
CA CYS A 396 14.72 -11.89 -10.00
C CYS A 396 15.71 -11.71 -8.83
N ALA A 397 15.74 -10.51 -8.23
CA ALA A 397 16.57 -10.24 -7.07
C ALA A 397 16.24 -11.16 -5.89
N GLN A 398 14.94 -11.38 -5.63
CA GLN A 398 14.47 -12.31 -4.59
C GLN A 398 14.85 -13.76 -4.88
N LEU A 399 14.72 -14.20 -6.13
CA LEU A 399 15.10 -15.55 -6.55
C LEU A 399 16.60 -15.79 -6.30
N ILE A 400 17.45 -14.84 -6.67
CA ILE A 400 18.90 -14.93 -6.47
C ILE A 400 19.22 -14.95 -4.96
N LEU A 401 18.66 -14.02 -4.18
CA LEU A 401 18.89 -13.99 -2.74
C LEU A 401 18.47 -15.31 -2.08
N ASN A 402 17.31 -15.84 -2.46
CA ASN A 402 16.80 -17.10 -1.93
C ASN A 402 17.67 -18.31 -2.32
N HIS A 403 18.35 -18.28 -3.47
CA HIS A 403 19.29 -19.34 -3.83
C HIS A 403 20.46 -19.40 -2.83
N TYR A 404 21.04 -18.23 -2.53
CA TYR A 404 22.18 -18.13 -1.62
C TYR A 404 21.82 -18.33 -0.15
N SER A 405 20.63 -17.90 0.29
CA SER A 405 20.20 -18.11 1.69
C SER A 405 20.07 -19.59 2.08
N HIS A 406 19.88 -20.47 1.09
CA HIS A 406 19.74 -21.92 1.28
C HIS A 406 21.00 -22.71 0.88
N THR A 407 22.10 -22.03 0.56
CA THR A 407 23.37 -22.66 0.21
C THR A 407 24.36 -22.56 1.37
N TYR A 408 25.18 -23.60 1.59
CA TYR A 408 26.17 -23.64 2.68
C TYR A 408 27.19 -22.49 2.65
N THR A 409 27.44 -21.90 1.48
CA THR A 409 28.37 -20.77 1.30
C THR A 409 27.77 -19.42 1.72
N GLY A 410 26.52 -19.40 2.20
CA GLY A 410 25.80 -18.17 2.51
C GLY A 410 25.71 -17.28 1.28
N PHE A 411 26.16 -16.03 1.37
CA PHE A 411 26.13 -15.05 0.28
C PHE A 411 27.44 -14.95 -0.53
N ASP A 412 28.41 -15.85 -0.32
CA ASP A 412 29.67 -15.81 -1.08
C ASP A 412 29.44 -16.05 -2.58
N GLY A 413 29.97 -15.15 -3.42
CA GLY A 413 29.84 -15.18 -4.88
C GLY A 413 28.58 -14.52 -5.43
N LEU A 414 27.64 -14.09 -4.58
CA LEU A 414 26.41 -13.40 -5.01
C LEU A 414 26.77 -12.14 -5.80
N THR A 415 26.24 -12.03 -7.02
CA THR A 415 26.53 -10.94 -7.95
C THR A 415 25.23 -10.25 -8.40
N MET A 416 24.98 -9.03 -7.94
CA MET A 416 23.77 -8.27 -8.29
C MET A 416 24.04 -6.76 -8.30
N PRO A 417 23.21 -5.95 -8.99
CA PRO A 417 23.23 -4.51 -8.82
C PRO A 417 23.10 -4.13 -7.34
N ARG A 418 23.86 -3.14 -6.89
CA ARG A 418 23.84 -2.65 -5.50
C ARG A 418 22.41 -2.46 -4.98
N SER A 419 21.57 -1.81 -5.76
CA SER A 419 20.20 -1.50 -5.38
C SER A 419 19.35 -2.75 -5.21
N TRP A 420 19.54 -3.77 -6.05
CA TRP A 420 18.83 -5.04 -5.95
C TRP A 420 19.19 -5.77 -4.66
N ILE A 421 20.47 -5.74 -4.26
CA ILE A 421 20.91 -6.33 -2.99
C ILE A 421 20.18 -5.65 -1.82
N ILE A 422 20.19 -4.32 -1.76
CA ILE A 422 19.54 -3.56 -0.67
C ILE A 422 18.05 -3.91 -0.58
N ARG A 423 17.32 -3.87 -1.71
CA ARG A 423 15.88 -4.18 -1.72
C ARG A 423 15.59 -5.65 -1.45
N ALA A 424 16.46 -6.55 -1.91
CA ALA A 424 16.27 -7.97 -1.70
C ALA A 424 16.38 -8.32 -0.20
N PHE A 425 17.43 -7.81 0.45
CA PHE A 425 17.67 -8.02 1.88
C PHE A 425 16.61 -7.35 2.76
N ALA A 426 16.13 -6.16 2.41
CA ALA A 426 15.04 -5.51 3.15
C ALA A 426 13.74 -6.33 3.16
N ARG A 427 13.43 -7.00 2.04
CA ARG A 427 12.29 -7.92 1.94
C ARG A 427 12.54 -9.30 2.55
N GLY A 428 13.81 -9.68 2.82
CA GLY A 428 14.18 -10.98 3.38
C GLY A 428 14.08 -12.13 2.37
N HIS A 429 14.61 -13.31 2.72
CA HIS A 429 14.57 -14.53 1.89
C HIS A 429 13.28 -15.35 2.16
N SER A 430 12.98 -16.34 1.31
CA SER A 430 11.85 -17.24 1.49
C SER A 430 12.22 -18.40 2.40
N LEU A 431 11.27 -18.92 3.17
CA LEU A 431 11.46 -20.14 3.95
C LEU A 431 11.65 -21.38 3.07
N GLN A 432 11.12 -21.36 1.85
CA GLN A 432 11.24 -22.47 0.90
C GLN A 432 12.42 -22.25 -0.06
N THR A 433 13.14 -23.33 -0.36
CA THR A 433 14.16 -23.33 -1.41
C THR A 433 13.53 -23.06 -2.79
N ASN A 434 14.34 -22.61 -3.74
CA ASN A 434 13.83 -22.27 -5.07
C ASN A 434 13.29 -23.46 -5.87
N GLY A 435 13.66 -24.71 -5.54
CA GLY A 435 13.28 -25.87 -6.35
C GLY A 435 13.54 -25.64 -7.85
N SER A 436 12.57 -25.97 -8.70
CA SER A 436 12.62 -25.80 -10.17
C SER A 436 12.32 -24.38 -10.69
N ILE A 437 12.11 -23.41 -9.80
CA ILE A 437 11.69 -22.05 -10.18
C ILE A 437 12.70 -21.34 -11.09
N PRO A 438 14.03 -21.39 -10.88
CA PRO A 438 14.95 -20.61 -11.71
C PRO A 438 14.87 -20.94 -13.21
N TRP A 439 14.69 -22.23 -13.53
CA TRP A 439 14.55 -22.69 -14.92
C TRP A 439 13.22 -22.25 -15.53
N SER A 440 12.13 -22.51 -14.81
CA SER A 440 10.80 -22.15 -15.30
C SER A 440 10.61 -20.63 -15.41
N PHE A 441 11.20 -19.85 -14.50
CA PHE A 441 11.21 -18.39 -14.55
C PHE A 441 12.07 -17.83 -15.70
N THR A 442 13.18 -18.49 -16.04
CA THR A 442 13.95 -18.16 -17.25
C THR A 442 13.09 -18.29 -18.51
N GLY A 443 12.23 -19.32 -18.57
CA GLY A 443 11.21 -19.46 -19.61
C GLY A 443 10.21 -18.31 -19.63
N THR A 444 9.67 -17.92 -18.46
CA THR A 444 8.78 -16.75 -18.31
C THR A 444 9.42 -15.46 -18.84
N LEU A 445 10.67 -15.20 -18.48
CA LEU A 445 11.43 -14.03 -18.96
C LEU A 445 11.69 -14.09 -20.47
N GLY A 446 11.88 -15.29 -21.04
CA GLY A 446 11.97 -15.48 -22.48
C GLY A 446 10.66 -15.12 -23.20
N ILE A 447 9.52 -15.55 -22.67
CA ILE A 447 8.19 -15.13 -23.16
C ILE A 447 8.03 -13.61 -23.06
N PHE A 448 8.51 -13.01 -21.97
CA PHE A 448 8.50 -11.57 -21.79
C PHE A 448 9.29 -10.85 -22.90
N LEU A 449 10.48 -11.35 -23.25
CA LEU A 449 11.24 -10.81 -24.39
C LEU A 449 10.51 -10.96 -25.72
N GLU A 450 9.83 -12.07 -25.97
CA GLU A 450 9.02 -12.28 -27.18
C GLU A 450 7.86 -11.28 -27.27
N VAL A 451 7.19 -11.00 -26.15
CA VAL A 451 6.14 -9.97 -26.04
C VAL A 451 6.73 -8.57 -26.29
N LEU A 452 7.85 -8.23 -25.67
CA LEU A 452 8.51 -6.92 -25.85
C LEU A 452 9.04 -6.73 -27.27
N THR A 453 9.39 -7.80 -27.97
CA THR A 453 9.82 -7.76 -29.38
C THR A 453 8.65 -7.93 -30.36
N LEU A 454 7.41 -8.11 -29.87
CA LEU A 454 6.20 -8.41 -30.64
C LEU A 454 6.31 -9.68 -31.51
N LYS A 455 7.16 -10.63 -31.13
CA LYS A 455 7.17 -11.99 -31.69
C LYS A 455 6.02 -12.84 -31.16
N ARG A 456 5.45 -12.41 -30.03
CA ARG A 456 4.26 -12.97 -29.40
C ARG A 456 3.24 -11.85 -29.22
N ASP A 457 1.96 -12.17 -29.36
CA ASP A 457 0.88 -11.20 -29.14
C ASP A 457 0.97 -10.62 -27.72
N PRO A 458 1.12 -9.29 -27.56
CA PRO A 458 1.13 -8.65 -26.26
C PRO A 458 -0.25 -8.64 -25.59
N GLY A 459 -1.32 -8.98 -26.31
CA GLY A 459 -2.69 -8.96 -25.81
C GLY A 459 -3.08 -7.58 -25.31
N GLN A 460 -3.42 -7.50 -24.02
CA GLN A 460 -3.87 -6.26 -23.36
C GLN A 460 -2.76 -5.45 -22.68
N LEU A 461 -1.48 -5.83 -22.84
CA LEU A 461 -0.36 -5.11 -22.25
C LEU A 461 -0.19 -3.73 -22.87
N GLN A 462 0.20 -2.76 -22.05
CA GLN A 462 0.37 -1.36 -22.42
C GLN A 462 1.71 -0.82 -21.95
N MET A 463 2.14 0.31 -22.50
CA MET A 463 3.28 1.09 -22.01
C MET A 463 2.89 2.55 -22.03
N GLN A 464 2.97 3.21 -20.89
CA GLN A 464 2.56 4.61 -20.70
C GLN A 464 1.10 4.86 -21.14
N GLY A 465 0.23 3.90 -20.84
CA GLY A 465 -1.21 3.96 -21.15
C GLY A 465 -1.58 3.73 -22.62
N ARG A 466 -0.62 3.37 -23.48
CA ARG A 466 -0.88 3.01 -24.88
C ARG A 466 -0.66 1.51 -25.10
N PRO A 467 -1.46 0.82 -25.94
CA PRO A 467 -1.25 -0.58 -26.26
C PRO A 467 0.18 -0.86 -26.72
N LEU A 468 0.79 -1.94 -26.24
CA LEU A 468 2.21 -2.23 -26.49
C LEU A 468 2.53 -2.40 -27.99
N ARG A 469 1.56 -2.89 -28.78
CA ARG A 469 1.65 -3.01 -30.24
C ARG A 469 1.85 -1.68 -30.97
N ASP A 470 1.35 -0.58 -30.40
CA ASP A 470 1.44 0.75 -31.00
C ASP A 470 2.75 1.46 -30.63
N ILE A 471 3.55 0.85 -29.76
CA ILE A 471 4.79 1.42 -29.26
C ILE A 471 5.96 1.02 -30.15
N LEU A 472 6.69 2.03 -30.62
CA LEU A 472 7.88 1.84 -31.44
C LEU A 472 9.00 1.14 -30.65
N LEU A 473 9.82 0.34 -31.36
CA LEU A 473 10.95 -0.39 -30.76
C LEU A 473 11.90 0.48 -29.91
N PRO A 474 12.24 1.74 -30.26
CA PRO A 474 13.06 2.61 -29.40
C PRO A 474 12.50 2.84 -27.99
N ALA A 475 11.18 2.84 -27.81
CA ALA A 475 10.60 2.99 -26.49
C ALA A 475 10.66 1.67 -25.70
N ARG A 476 10.61 0.52 -26.39
CA ARG A 476 10.69 -0.82 -25.81
C ARG A 476 12.13 -1.30 -25.54
N SER A 477 13.13 -0.74 -26.20
CA SER A 477 14.55 -1.20 -26.14
C SER A 477 15.09 -1.24 -24.71
N ASN A 478 14.80 -0.24 -23.89
CA ASN A 478 15.20 -0.21 -22.48
C ASN A 478 14.56 -1.36 -21.68
N GLY A 479 13.28 -1.66 -21.94
CA GLY A 479 12.61 -2.79 -21.29
C GLY A 479 13.23 -4.13 -21.68
N ILE A 480 13.55 -4.31 -22.97
CA ILE A 480 14.27 -5.49 -23.48
C ILE A 480 15.63 -5.64 -22.78
N ALA A 481 16.40 -4.56 -22.69
CA ALA A 481 17.71 -4.57 -22.03
C ALA A 481 17.61 -4.94 -20.54
N ARG A 482 16.60 -4.44 -19.83
CA ARG A 482 16.34 -4.78 -18.42
C ARG A 482 16.00 -6.26 -18.23
N ILE A 483 15.16 -6.84 -19.09
CA ILE A 483 14.86 -8.28 -19.03
C ILE A 483 16.08 -9.14 -19.40
N CYS A 484 16.88 -8.73 -20.38
CA CYS A 484 18.15 -9.39 -20.70
C CYS A 484 19.11 -9.37 -19.49
N ARG A 485 19.18 -8.24 -18.77
CA ARG A 485 19.93 -8.12 -17.52
C ARG A 485 19.42 -9.07 -16.44
N CYS A 486 18.11 -9.23 -16.27
CA CYS A 486 17.53 -10.24 -15.35
C CYS A 486 18.02 -11.64 -15.69
N LEU A 487 17.92 -12.04 -16.97
CA LEU A 487 18.37 -13.35 -17.45
C LEU A 487 19.86 -13.58 -17.20
N ALA A 488 20.70 -12.61 -17.56
CA ALA A 488 22.14 -12.68 -17.33
C ALA A 488 22.47 -12.83 -15.83
N LEU A 489 21.82 -12.06 -14.97
CA LEU A 489 22.01 -12.14 -13.52
C LEU A 489 21.58 -13.51 -12.95
N ILE A 490 20.47 -14.09 -13.42
CA ILE A 490 20.07 -15.45 -13.03
C ILE A 490 21.17 -16.46 -13.38
N GLY A 491 21.68 -16.47 -14.61
CA GLY A 491 22.73 -17.41 -15.01
C GLY A 491 24.11 -17.13 -14.36
N CYS A 492 24.38 -15.88 -13.95
CA CYS A 492 25.60 -15.52 -13.22
C CYS A 492 25.62 -16.16 -11.84
N ASN A 493 24.47 -16.12 -11.16
CA ASN A 493 24.30 -16.57 -9.78
C ASN A 493 23.89 -18.04 -9.67
N ILE A 494 23.21 -18.58 -10.68
CA ILE A 494 22.68 -19.94 -10.69
C ILE A 494 23.24 -20.64 -11.92
N ALA A 495 24.38 -21.32 -11.75
CA ALA A 495 25.14 -21.89 -12.88
C ALA A 495 24.29 -22.83 -13.77
N ARG A 496 23.37 -23.60 -13.17
CA ARG A 496 22.47 -24.51 -13.88
C ARG A 496 21.42 -23.80 -14.75
N ALA A 497 21.25 -22.48 -14.62
CA ALA A 497 20.34 -21.68 -15.44
C ALA A 497 21.04 -21.07 -16.67
N ARG A 498 22.37 -21.23 -16.82
CA ARG A 498 23.13 -20.63 -17.94
C ARG A 498 22.66 -21.12 -19.30
N ASP A 499 22.51 -22.42 -19.51
CA ASP A 499 22.10 -22.95 -20.82
C ASP A 499 20.70 -22.49 -21.23
N PRO A 500 19.65 -22.58 -20.36
CA PRO A 500 18.35 -21.99 -20.64
C PRO A 500 18.40 -20.50 -20.95
N VAL A 501 19.22 -19.73 -20.23
CA VAL A 501 19.41 -18.29 -20.49
C VAL A 501 20.04 -18.08 -21.86
N MET A 502 21.11 -18.81 -22.19
CA MET A 502 21.77 -18.72 -23.49
C MET A 502 20.81 -19.05 -24.62
N ASP A 503 19.94 -20.05 -24.45
CA ASP A 503 18.94 -20.40 -25.46
C ASP A 503 17.92 -19.28 -25.69
N VAL A 504 17.46 -18.61 -24.62
CA VAL A 504 16.59 -17.43 -24.73
C VAL A 504 17.30 -16.29 -25.47
N LEU A 505 18.55 -15.97 -25.09
CA LEU A 505 19.31 -14.88 -25.71
C LEU A 505 19.67 -15.15 -27.18
N ARG A 506 19.99 -16.40 -27.54
CA ARG A 506 20.19 -16.80 -28.94
C ARG A 506 18.93 -16.63 -29.79
N ARG A 507 17.74 -16.93 -29.24
CA ARG A 507 16.46 -16.68 -29.94
C ARG A 507 16.21 -15.18 -30.13
N LEU A 508 16.63 -14.33 -29.20
CA LEU A 508 16.58 -12.88 -29.37
C LEU A 508 17.46 -12.44 -30.55
N GLY A 509 18.69 -12.96 -30.65
CA GLY A 509 19.66 -12.69 -31.72
C GLY A 509 19.28 -13.12 -33.14
N LYS A 510 18.16 -13.79 -33.34
CA LYS A 510 17.69 -14.21 -34.69
C LYS A 510 16.80 -13.18 -35.39
N SER A 511 16.45 -12.07 -34.74
CA SER A 511 15.47 -11.12 -35.29
C SER A 511 15.98 -9.68 -35.23
N PRO A 512 16.70 -9.21 -36.26
CA PRO A 512 17.02 -7.80 -36.42
C PRO A 512 15.74 -6.96 -36.62
N PRO A 513 15.79 -5.63 -36.38
CA PRO A 513 16.95 -4.81 -36.04
C PRO A 513 17.29 -4.79 -34.54
N PHE A 514 18.59 -4.89 -34.23
CA PHE A 514 19.09 -4.74 -32.86
C PHE A 514 19.30 -3.28 -32.50
N ARG A 515 19.04 -2.95 -31.23
CA ARG A 515 19.29 -1.61 -30.68
C ARG A 515 20.50 -1.64 -29.75
N PRO A 516 21.27 -0.53 -29.65
CA PRO A 516 22.48 -0.48 -28.81
C PRO A 516 22.26 -0.95 -27.36
N GLU A 517 21.08 -0.70 -26.80
CA GLU A 517 20.74 -1.01 -25.40
C GLU A 517 20.77 -2.51 -25.08
N PHE A 518 20.49 -3.38 -26.07
CA PHE A 518 20.49 -4.84 -25.87
C PHE A 518 21.31 -5.60 -26.91
N LEU A 519 22.02 -4.90 -27.80
CA LEU A 519 22.81 -5.49 -28.90
C LEU A 519 23.79 -6.53 -28.37
N GLY A 520 24.56 -6.20 -27.33
CA GLY A 520 25.56 -7.13 -26.78
C GLY A 520 24.95 -8.44 -26.29
N TYR A 521 23.74 -8.42 -25.73
CA TYR A 521 23.06 -9.64 -25.29
C TYR A 521 22.56 -10.46 -26.47
N ALA A 522 22.02 -9.80 -27.50
CA ALA A 522 21.52 -10.46 -28.69
C ALA A 522 22.62 -11.09 -29.55
N THR A 523 23.84 -10.54 -29.53
CA THR A 523 24.98 -11.05 -30.32
C THR A 523 25.90 -11.99 -29.56
N SER A 524 25.71 -12.15 -28.25
CA SER A 524 26.55 -13.01 -27.41
C SER A 524 26.46 -14.50 -27.82
N ARG A 525 27.59 -15.11 -28.16
CA ARG A 525 27.70 -16.51 -28.60
C ARG A 525 27.96 -17.48 -27.44
N ASN A 526 28.60 -16.99 -26.39
CA ASN A 526 28.99 -17.75 -25.21
C ASN A 526 28.70 -16.97 -23.92
N TRP A 527 28.80 -17.66 -22.78
CA TRP A 527 28.51 -17.07 -21.47
C TRP A 527 29.46 -15.91 -21.11
N THR A 528 30.72 -15.99 -21.51
CA THR A 528 31.72 -14.95 -21.22
C THR A 528 31.34 -13.61 -21.87
N GLU A 529 30.81 -13.64 -23.10
CA GLU A 529 30.28 -12.45 -23.79
C GLU A 529 29.04 -11.87 -23.10
N VAL A 530 28.17 -12.73 -22.54
CA VAL A 530 27.01 -12.29 -21.74
C VAL A 530 27.47 -11.57 -20.48
N VAL A 531 28.46 -12.13 -19.75
CA VAL A 531 29.02 -11.49 -18.54
C VAL A 531 29.71 -10.17 -18.88
N LYS A 532 30.45 -10.10 -19.99
CA LYS A 532 31.07 -8.87 -20.48
C LYS A 532 30.01 -7.81 -20.80
N THR A 533 28.92 -8.20 -21.46
CA THR A 533 27.80 -7.30 -21.77
C THR A 533 27.09 -6.82 -20.49
N LEU A 534 26.82 -7.73 -19.55
CA LEU A 534 26.23 -7.40 -18.26
C LEU A 534 27.06 -6.37 -17.51
N THR A 535 28.37 -6.59 -17.46
CA THR A 535 29.33 -5.67 -16.84
C THR A 535 29.29 -4.32 -17.54
N ALA A 536 29.45 -4.27 -18.87
CA ALA A 536 29.43 -3.03 -19.66
C ALA A 536 28.12 -2.24 -19.52
N SER A 537 26.99 -2.93 -19.37
CA SER A 537 25.69 -2.29 -19.15
C SER A 537 25.57 -1.62 -17.77
N SER A 538 26.39 -2.05 -16.80
CA SER A 538 26.39 -1.58 -15.41
C SER A 538 27.54 -0.60 -15.10
N THR A 539 28.66 -0.67 -15.84
CA THR A 539 29.89 0.11 -15.61
C THR A 539 29.71 1.64 -15.50
N PRO A 540 28.81 2.30 -16.24
CA PRO A 540 28.79 3.76 -16.23
C PRO A 540 27.96 4.36 -15.07
N SER A 541 27.26 3.55 -14.27
CA SER A 541 26.41 4.04 -13.18
C SER A 541 27.12 4.07 -11.83
N ASN A 542 27.45 5.27 -11.34
CA ASN A 542 27.98 5.48 -9.98
C ASN A 542 26.94 5.18 -8.87
N LEU A 543 25.65 5.09 -9.22
CA LEU A 543 24.56 4.94 -8.25
C LEU A 543 24.12 3.48 -8.08
N ASP A 544 24.41 2.61 -9.05
CA ASP A 544 23.94 1.23 -9.05
C ASP A 544 24.95 0.28 -9.70
N GLU A 545 26.15 0.25 -9.11
CA GLU A 545 27.25 -0.62 -9.54
C GLU A 545 26.88 -2.10 -9.42
N LEU A 546 27.49 -2.96 -10.25
CA LEU A 546 27.39 -4.40 -10.12
C LEU A 546 28.33 -4.88 -9.01
N ILE A 547 27.77 -5.46 -7.96
CA ILE A 547 28.51 -5.89 -6.76
C ILE A 547 28.65 -7.40 -6.76
N ASN A 548 29.85 -7.90 -6.46
CA ASN A 548 30.14 -9.29 -6.10
C ASN A 548 30.45 -9.38 -4.60
N ILE A 549 29.68 -10.16 -3.84
CA ILE A 549 29.88 -10.36 -2.41
C ILE A 549 30.87 -11.49 -2.18
N ARG A 550 31.85 -11.28 -1.30
CA ARG A 550 32.80 -12.31 -0.87
C ARG A 550 32.87 -12.47 0.64
N GLN A 551 32.99 -13.70 1.12
CA GLN A 551 33.35 -14.00 2.50
C GLN A 551 34.88 -13.93 2.68
N LYS A 552 35.32 -13.53 3.86
CA LYS A 552 36.75 -13.31 4.18
C LYS A 552 37.51 -14.64 4.07
N GLY A 553 38.59 -14.67 3.28
CA GLY A 553 39.54 -15.81 3.25
C GLY A 553 39.79 -16.45 1.87
N ILE A 554 39.04 -16.09 0.83
CA ILE A 554 39.22 -16.66 -0.52
C ILE A 554 39.69 -15.55 -1.47
N ILE A 555 40.98 -15.58 -1.84
CA ILE A 555 41.54 -14.67 -2.84
C ILE A 555 41.20 -15.21 -4.23
N ILE A 556 40.28 -14.55 -4.94
CA ILE A 556 39.96 -14.86 -6.34
C ILE A 556 40.31 -13.63 -7.18
N SER A 557 40.77 -13.87 -8.41
CA SER A 557 40.97 -12.84 -9.42
C SER A 557 39.71 -11.98 -9.59
N SER A 558 39.84 -10.67 -9.34
CA SER A 558 38.77 -9.70 -9.58
C SER A 558 38.35 -9.69 -11.05
N VAL A 559 37.06 -9.84 -11.32
CA VAL A 559 36.51 -9.65 -12.67
C VAL A 559 36.45 -8.15 -12.93
N SER A 560 37.14 -7.68 -13.97
CA SER A 560 37.14 -6.26 -14.34
C SER A 560 35.71 -5.73 -14.50
N GLY A 561 35.41 -4.58 -13.89
CA GLY A 561 34.12 -3.92 -13.93
C GLY A 561 33.06 -4.42 -12.93
N ILE A 562 33.38 -5.41 -12.09
CA ILE A 562 32.53 -5.84 -10.97
C ILE A 562 33.19 -5.46 -9.66
N LYS A 563 32.52 -4.63 -8.86
CA LYS A 563 33.05 -4.22 -7.56
C LYS A 563 32.89 -5.35 -6.56
N THR A 564 33.99 -5.80 -5.99
CA THR A 564 33.98 -6.88 -5.00
C THR A 564 33.92 -6.28 -3.60
N ILE A 565 32.96 -6.74 -2.79
CA ILE A 565 32.80 -6.33 -1.39
C ILE A 565 33.01 -7.54 -0.50
N THR A 566 33.99 -7.47 0.39
CA THR A 566 34.24 -8.51 1.40
C THR A 566 33.43 -8.23 2.65
N CYS A 567 32.51 -9.11 3.01
CA CYS A 567 31.63 -8.94 4.16
C CYS A 567 31.48 -10.27 4.93
N PRO A 568 31.75 -10.29 6.24
CA PRO A 568 31.58 -11.50 7.05
C PRO A 568 30.11 -11.76 7.41
N ASN A 569 29.24 -10.74 7.39
CA ASN A 569 27.81 -10.88 7.66
C ASN A 569 26.96 -9.87 6.88
N GLY A 570 25.64 -10.10 6.86
CA GLY A 570 24.68 -9.27 6.14
C GLY A 570 24.54 -7.83 6.68
N LYS A 571 24.82 -7.60 7.97
CA LYS A 571 24.75 -6.26 8.57
C LYS A 571 25.84 -5.34 8.01
N ILE A 572 27.09 -5.81 8.04
CA ILE A 572 28.25 -5.10 7.49
C ILE A 572 28.10 -4.90 5.98
N LEU A 573 27.50 -5.87 5.29
CA LEU A 573 27.17 -5.75 3.87
C LEU A 573 26.30 -4.53 3.59
N LEU A 574 25.20 -4.34 4.33
CA LEU A 574 24.31 -3.21 4.08
C LEU A 574 24.99 -1.87 4.36
N THR A 575 25.88 -1.79 5.35
CA THR A 575 26.70 -0.59 5.60
C THR A 575 27.68 -0.32 4.45
N ASN A 576 28.37 -1.35 3.94
CA ASN A 576 29.32 -1.22 2.83
C ASN A 576 28.66 -0.89 1.48
N LEU A 577 27.34 -1.12 1.37
CA LEU A 577 26.55 -0.75 0.20
C LEU A 577 26.02 0.69 0.28
N GLN A 578 26.27 1.46 1.33
CA GLN A 578 25.82 2.85 1.40
C GLN A 578 26.67 3.74 0.48
N LEU A 579 26.02 4.66 -0.25
CA LEU A 579 26.69 5.67 -1.08
C LEU A 579 26.93 6.98 -0.31
N SER A 580 26.36 7.07 0.88
CA SER A 580 26.40 8.21 1.80
C SER A 580 26.69 7.65 3.20
N PRO A 581 27.23 8.44 4.14
CA PRO A 581 27.31 8.05 5.55
C PRO A 581 25.95 7.70 6.18
N HIS A 582 24.86 8.08 5.52
CA HIS A 582 23.50 7.87 5.95
C HIS A 582 22.85 6.67 5.25
N ALA A 583 22.04 5.92 6.01
CA ALA A 583 21.40 4.70 5.51
C ALA A 583 20.20 5.04 4.60
N PRO A 584 20.04 4.33 3.46
CA PRO A 584 18.88 4.56 2.62
C PRO A 584 17.59 4.07 3.30
N VAL A 585 16.44 4.68 2.95
CA VAL A 585 15.11 4.39 3.54
C VAL A 585 14.81 2.90 3.63
N ILE A 586 15.06 2.18 2.54
CA ILE A 586 14.81 0.74 2.47
C ILE A 586 15.68 -0.05 3.44
N ALA A 587 16.93 0.39 3.64
CA ALA A 587 17.82 -0.28 4.58
C ALA A 587 17.33 -0.09 6.02
N LEU A 588 16.75 1.07 6.38
CA LEU A 588 16.18 1.31 7.71
C LEU A 588 15.05 0.35 8.08
N GLN A 589 14.39 -0.27 7.09
CA GLN A 589 13.35 -1.29 7.33
C GLN A 589 13.90 -2.68 7.57
N CYS A 590 15.18 -2.91 7.28
CA CYS A 590 15.80 -4.20 7.48
C CYS A 590 16.12 -4.38 8.97
N GLY A 591 15.41 -5.30 9.63
CA GLY A 591 15.69 -5.68 11.03
C GLY A 591 17.13 -6.14 11.27
N ALA A 592 17.90 -6.50 10.23
CA ALA A 592 19.31 -6.83 10.35
C ALA A 592 20.20 -5.63 10.73
N LEU A 593 19.81 -4.39 10.38
CA LEU A 593 20.55 -3.18 10.76
C LEU A 593 20.19 -2.71 12.17
N LEU A 594 18.93 -2.90 12.57
CA LEU A 594 18.44 -2.67 13.93
C LEU A 594 18.87 -3.84 14.82
N GLY A 595 20.11 -3.81 15.32
CA GLY A 595 20.62 -4.89 16.18
C GLY A 595 19.66 -5.23 17.33
N ASN A 596 19.74 -6.45 17.86
CA ASN A 596 18.98 -6.96 19.02
C ASN A 596 19.11 -6.12 20.33
N GLY A 597 19.75 -4.95 20.29
CA GLY A 597 19.70 -3.98 21.38
C GLY A 597 18.33 -3.30 21.37
N GLY A 598 17.43 -3.78 22.22
CA GLY A 598 16.10 -3.19 22.48
C GLY A 598 16.15 -1.82 23.13
N GLN A 599 16.82 -0.85 22.50
CA GLN A 599 16.56 0.56 22.73
C GLN A 599 15.75 1.06 21.54
N ALA A 600 14.43 1.10 21.76
CA ALA A 600 13.54 1.94 20.98
C ALA A 600 14.17 3.33 20.83
N PRO A 601 14.00 4.01 19.68
CA PRO A 601 14.51 5.35 19.50
C PRO A 601 14.10 6.19 20.70
N GLN A 602 15.09 6.81 21.35
CA GLN A 602 14.90 7.68 22.49
C GLN A 602 13.69 8.57 22.22
N LYS A 603 12.66 8.42 23.05
CA LYS A 603 11.55 9.37 23.13
C LYS A 603 12.18 10.74 23.24
N ALA A 604 12.18 11.49 22.14
CA ALA A 604 12.21 12.93 22.24
C ALA A 604 11.08 13.29 23.21
N THR A 605 11.42 13.99 24.27
CA THR A 605 10.50 14.52 25.27
C THR A 605 9.56 15.51 24.59
N SER A 606 8.55 15.02 23.89
CA SER A 606 7.36 15.74 23.50
C SER A 606 6.27 15.39 24.49
N ASN A 607 6.14 16.21 25.53
CA ASN A 607 5.00 16.25 26.44
C ASN A 607 3.77 16.86 25.75
N GLU A 608 3.45 16.38 24.55
CA GLU A 608 2.17 16.58 23.90
C GLU A 608 1.86 15.26 23.18
N GLU A 609 1.20 14.34 23.90
CA GLU A 609 0.36 13.33 23.26
C GLU A 609 -0.77 14.09 22.56
N GLU A 610 -0.44 14.60 21.39
CA GLU A 610 -1.40 14.97 20.37
C GLU A 610 -2.16 13.68 20.06
N LYS A 611 -3.32 13.52 20.70
CA LYS A 611 -4.36 12.59 20.26
C LYS A 611 -4.50 12.81 18.76
N LEU A 612 -3.93 11.90 17.98
CA LEU A 612 -4.30 11.71 16.59
C LEU A 612 -5.78 11.36 16.60
N GLN A 613 -6.60 12.41 16.61
CA GLN A 613 -7.98 12.36 16.19
C GLN A 613 -7.90 11.96 14.74
N LEU A 614 -7.94 10.65 14.48
CA LEU A 614 -8.39 10.12 13.20
C LEU A 614 -9.64 10.93 12.87
N GLU A 615 -9.59 11.70 11.78
CA GLU A 615 -10.73 12.47 11.29
C GLU A 615 -11.92 11.52 11.22
N SER A 616 -12.78 11.58 12.23
CA SER A 616 -14.00 10.78 12.24
C SER A 616 -14.88 11.42 11.19
N VAL A 617 -14.95 10.80 10.02
CA VAL A 617 -16.10 10.92 9.13
C VAL A 617 -17.33 10.89 10.03
N ALA A 618 -18.17 11.92 9.97
CA ALA A 618 -19.35 12.03 10.83
C ALA A 618 -20.10 10.69 10.77
N SER A 619 -20.07 9.97 11.88
CA SER A 619 -20.62 8.61 11.98
C SER A 619 -22.07 8.67 11.54
N THR A 620 -22.40 8.02 10.42
CA THR A 620 -23.79 7.91 10.02
C THR A 620 -24.54 7.03 11.03
N ALA A 621 -25.87 7.13 11.08
CA ALA A 621 -26.67 6.25 11.93
C ALA A 621 -26.46 4.76 11.57
N GLU A 622 -26.13 4.48 10.31
CA GLU A 622 -25.81 3.15 9.80
C GLU A 622 -24.44 2.65 10.29
N ASP A 623 -23.45 3.54 10.39
CA ASP A 623 -22.14 3.22 10.98
C ASP A 623 -22.26 2.93 12.48
N GLN A 624 -23.09 3.69 13.21
CA GLN A 624 -23.37 3.42 14.62
C GLN A 624 -24.07 2.08 14.81
N LYS A 625 -25.07 1.77 13.97
CA LYS A 625 -25.77 0.49 13.99
C LYS A 625 -24.82 -0.67 13.69
N SER A 626 -23.95 -0.52 12.70
CA SER A 626 -22.95 -1.52 12.31
C SER A 626 -21.91 -1.73 13.42
N ALA A 627 -21.42 -0.65 14.02
CA ALA A 627 -20.50 -0.70 15.16
C ALA A 627 -21.14 -1.38 16.38
N LEU A 628 -22.43 -1.14 16.65
CA LEU A 628 -23.17 -1.82 17.70
C LEU A 628 -23.34 -3.32 17.42
N ILE A 629 -23.61 -3.71 16.18
CA ILE A 629 -23.68 -5.12 15.78
C ILE A 629 -22.31 -5.80 15.96
N ILE A 630 -21.22 -5.16 15.51
CA ILE A 630 -19.85 -5.68 15.66
C ILE A 630 -19.47 -5.76 17.15
N GLN A 631 -19.79 -4.75 17.96
CA GLN A 631 -19.55 -4.78 19.40
C GLN A 631 -20.40 -5.85 20.09
N ALA A 632 -21.66 -6.04 19.70
CA ALA A 632 -22.51 -7.09 20.23
C ALA A 632 -21.96 -8.48 19.87
N PHE A 633 -21.51 -8.66 18.63
CA PHE A 633 -20.82 -9.87 18.18
C PHE A 633 -19.54 -10.12 18.98
N PHE A 634 -18.67 -9.12 19.14
CA PHE A 634 -17.43 -9.25 19.92
C PHE A 634 -17.69 -9.50 21.41
N ARG A 635 -18.69 -8.84 22.01
CA ARG A 635 -19.11 -9.10 23.40
C ARG A 635 -19.72 -10.49 23.55
N ARG A 636 -20.44 -10.99 22.53
CA ARG A 636 -20.99 -12.35 22.50
C ARG A 636 -19.87 -13.38 22.30
N HIS A 637 -18.90 -13.12 21.44
CA HIS A 637 -17.71 -13.95 21.23
C HIS A 637 -16.81 -13.99 22.47
N ARG A 638 -16.53 -12.84 23.10
CA ARG A 638 -15.76 -12.74 24.35
C ARG A 638 -16.46 -13.41 25.53
N ARG A 639 -17.79 -13.30 25.64
CA ARG A 639 -18.58 -14.06 26.64
C ARG A 639 -18.53 -15.57 26.36
N ARG A 640 -18.50 -15.99 25.10
CA ARG A 640 -18.35 -17.40 24.69
C ARG A 640 -16.92 -17.92 24.84
N ALA A 641 -15.90 -17.08 24.73
CA ALA A 641 -14.48 -17.43 24.87
C ALA A 641 -13.98 -17.45 26.34
N GLY A 642 -14.72 -16.85 27.28
CA GLY A 642 -14.40 -16.86 28.72
C GLY A 642 -15.25 -17.81 29.56
N GLY A 643 -16.02 -18.71 28.95
CA GLY A 643 -16.84 -19.69 29.66
C GLY A 643 -16.03 -20.86 30.25
N PRO A 644 -16.64 -21.68 31.12
CA PRO A 644 -15.97 -22.82 31.72
C PRO A 644 -15.48 -23.87 30.69
N ILE A 645 -16.15 -23.97 29.53
CA ILE A 645 -15.78 -24.90 28.45
C ILE A 645 -14.48 -24.46 27.74
N PRO A 646 -14.33 -23.22 27.21
CA PRO A 646 -13.05 -22.75 26.68
C PRO A 646 -11.91 -22.79 27.69
N ALA A 647 -12.18 -22.46 28.96
CA ALA A 647 -11.16 -22.54 30.01
C ALA A 647 -10.66 -23.98 30.20
N ALA A 648 -11.55 -24.97 30.19
CA ALA A 648 -11.18 -26.37 30.26
C ALA A 648 -10.37 -26.84 29.03
N PHE A 649 -10.62 -26.29 27.84
CA PHE A 649 -9.79 -26.57 26.65
C PHE A 649 -8.42 -25.91 26.69
N GLU A 650 -8.29 -24.69 27.22
CA GLU A 650 -6.97 -24.08 27.44
C GLU A 650 -6.16 -24.84 28.49
N ASP A 651 -6.80 -25.34 29.54
CA ASP A 651 -6.14 -26.20 30.52
C ASP A 651 -5.73 -27.55 29.92
N LEU A 652 -6.54 -28.13 29.03
CA LEU A 652 -6.16 -29.32 28.25
C LEU A 652 -4.96 -29.03 27.34
N VAL A 653 -4.97 -27.93 26.59
CA VAL A 653 -3.84 -27.53 25.74
C VAL A 653 -2.57 -27.38 26.56
N ARG A 654 -2.64 -26.74 27.74
CA ARG A 654 -1.49 -26.59 28.64
C ARG A 654 -0.98 -27.94 29.15
N LYS A 655 -1.87 -28.88 29.48
CA LYS A 655 -1.50 -30.24 29.89
C LYS A 655 -0.82 -31.02 28.75
N LEU A 656 -1.36 -30.92 27.54
CA LEU A 656 -0.81 -31.60 26.36
C LEU A 656 0.55 -31.01 25.95
N ASP A 657 0.71 -29.68 26.00
CA ASP A 657 1.97 -29.00 25.65
C ASP A 657 3.08 -29.28 26.66
N GLY A 658 2.74 -29.48 27.94
CA GLY A 658 3.71 -29.86 28.98
C GLY A 658 4.07 -31.35 29.02
N ALA A 659 3.28 -32.23 28.40
CA ALA A 659 3.48 -33.68 28.45
C ALA A 659 4.40 -34.23 27.34
N VAL A 660 4.66 -33.45 26.27
CA VAL A 660 5.43 -33.91 25.11
C VAL A 660 6.78 -33.20 25.07
N GLU A 661 7.84 -33.85 25.58
CA GLU A 661 9.17 -33.23 25.68
C GLU A 661 9.87 -33.01 24.33
N THR A 662 9.46 -33.68 23.25
CA THR A 662 10.21 -33.69 21.97
C THR A 662 9.42 -33.34 20.71
N ASP A 663 8.09 -33.30 20.75
CA ASP A 663 7.26 -33.04 19.58
C ASP A 663 6.15 -32.01 19.88
N ARG A 664 6.16 -30.88 19.18
CA ARG A 664 5.13 -29.84 19.37
C ARG A 664 3.79 -30.36 18.87
N LEU A 665 2.72 -30.07 19.61
CA LEU A 665 1.36 -30.33 19.16
C LEU A 665 1.14 -29.73 17.76
N SER A 666 0.49 -30.49 16.88
CA SER A 666 0.19 -29.98 15.54
C SER A 666 -0.63 -28.69 15.63
N GLU A 667 -0.26 -27.70 14.81
CA GLU A 667 -0.95 -26.40 14.76
C GLU A 667 -2.46 -26.57 14.49
N HIS A 668 -2.83 -27.56 13.67
CA HIS A 668 -4.21 -27.89 13.35
C HIS A 668 -4.99 -28.40 14.57
N LEU A 669 -4.37 -29.23 15.42
CA LEU A 669 -4.99 -29.69 16.66
C LEU A 669 -5.17 -28.52 17.64
N LEU A 670 -4.17 -27.65 17.78
CA LEU A 670 -4.27 -26.46 18.62
C LEU A 670 -5.40 -25.52 18.16
N LEU A 671 -5.51 -25.29 16.85
CA LEU A 671 -6.61 -24.51 16.27
C LEU A 671 -7.97 -25.18 16.52
N CYS A 672 -8.04 -26.51 16.41
CA CYS A 672 -9.25 -27.29 16.66
C CYS A 672 -9.71 -27.18 18.13
N LEU A 673 -8.78 -27.40 19.07
CA LEU A 673 -9.06 -27.35 20.52
C LEU A 673 -9.43 -25.93 21.00
N ARG A 674 -8.84 -24.88 20.41
CA ARG A 674 -9.11 -23.49 20.79
C ARG A 674 -10.30 -22.84 20.07
N GLY A 675 -10.65 -23.35 18.88
CA GLY A 675 -11.66 -22.76 18.02
C GLY A 675 -12.97 -23.54 18.02
N PRO A 676 -13.16 -24.49 17.08
CA PRO A 676 -14.45 -25.13 16.84
C PRO A 676 -14.93 -26.02 17.99
N LEU A 677 -14.04 -26.73 18.69
CA LEU A 677 -14.46 -27.77 19.63
C LEU A 677 -15.21 -27.26 20.89
N PRO A 678 -14.82 -26.12 21.51
CA PRO A 678 -15.64 -25.47 22.53
C PRO A 678 -17.06 -25.16 22.07
N HIS A 679 -17.23 -24.80 20.78
CA HIS A 679 -18.54 -24.53 20.20
C HIS A 679 -19.34 -25.80 19.98
N VAL A 680 -18.71 -26.89 19.53
CA VAL A 680 -19.35 -28.21 19.41
C VAL A 680 -19.86 -28.69 20.76
N LEU A 681 -19.07 -28.58 21.83
CA LEU A 681 -19.51 -29.00 23.17
C LEU A 681 -20.66 -28.14 23.71
N ALA A 682 -20.60 -26.82 23.50
CA ALA A 682 -21.69 -25.94 23.87
C ALA A 682 -22.98 -26.28 23.10
N TYR A 683 -22.86 -26.63 21.83
CA TYR A 683 -23.97 -27.09 21.01
C TYR A 683 -24.55 -28.41 21.51
N LEU A 684 -23.72 -29.42 21.75
CA LEU A 684 -24.13 -30.73 22.27
C LEU A 684 -24.84 -30.62 23.62
N LYS A 685 -24.46 -29.64 24.45
CA LYS A 685 -25.15 -29.35 25.71
C LYS A 685 -26.59 -28.87 25.45
N THR A 686 -26.78 -27.88 24.59
CA THR A 686 -28.13 -27.42 24.22
C THR A 686 -28.93 -28.56 23.58
N PHE A 687 -28.30 -29.35 22.70
CA PHE A 687 -28.95 -30.47 22.04
C PHE A 687 -29.40 -31.55 23.05
N HIS A 688 -28.59 -31.82 24.07
CA HIS A 688 -28.95 -32.70 25.19
C HIS A 688 -30.20 -32.21 25.93
N GLU A 689 -30.28 -30.91 26.22
CA GLU A 689 -31.45 -30.28 26.86
C GLU A 689 -32.70 -30.42 25.98
N THR A 690 -32.58 -30.20 24.66
CA THR A 690 -33.69 -30.40 23.71
C THR A 690 -34.22 -31.84 23.71
N CYS A 691 -33.33 -32.84 23.66
CA CYS A 691 -33.75 -34.25 23.73
C CYS A 691 -34.46 -34.58 25.05
N GLN A 692 -34.01 -33.98 26.16
CA GLN A 692 -34.67 -34.17 27.46
C GLN A 692 -36.08 -33.55 27.45
N THR A 693 -36.22 -32.31 26.99
CA THR A 693 -37.53 -31.66 26.86
C THR A 693 -38.46 -32.45 25.95
N ALA A 694 -37.98 -32.96 24.80
CA ALA A 694 -38.76 -33.80 23.91
C ALA A 694 -39.24 -35.10 24.60
N THR A 695 -38.37 -35.74 25.39
CA THR A 695 -38.72 -36.93 26.18
C THR A 695 -39.81 -36.62 27.21
N GLU A 696 -39.74 -35.46 27.86
CA GLU A 696 -40.74 -35.02 28.84
C GLU A 696 -42.10 -34.73 28.18
N VAL A 697 -42.10 -34.11 27.00
CA VAL A 697 -43.31 -33.86 26.20
C VAL A 697 -43.98 -35.17 25.82
N VAL A 698 -43.24 -36.11 25.23
CA VAL A 698 -43.79 -37.43 24.85
C VAL A 698 -44.30 -38.19 26.08
N THR A 699 -43.62 -38.07 27.23
CA THR A 699 -44.09 -38.69 28.49
C THR A 699 -45.41 -38.10 28.97
N LYS A 700 -45.63 -36.79 28.81
CA LYS A 700 -46.91 -36.14 29.13
C LYS A 700 -48.01 -36.54 28.14
N GLU A 701 -47.70 -36.65 26.85
CA GLU A 701 -48.64 -37.14 25.83
C GLU A 701 -49.09 -38.58 26.14
N MET A 702 -48.16 -39.46 26.53
CA MET A 702 -48.50 -40.83 26.95
C MET A 702 -49.46 -40.89 28.15
N GLN A 703 -49.44 -39.89 29.04
CA GLN A 703 -50.34 -39.83 30.19
C GLN A 703 -51.76 -39.36 29.84
N THR A 704 -51.95 -38.74 28.66
CA THR A 704 -53.19 -38.05 28.29
C THR A 704 -53.93 -38.68 27.12
N LYS A 705 -53.29 -39.58 26.36
CA LYS A 705 -53.84 -40.20 25.13
C LYS A 705 -54.43 -41.59 25.38
N ASN A 706 -55.32 -42.02 24.48
CA ASN A 706 -55.99 -43.32 24.52
C ASN A 706 -55.00 -44.49 24.29
N HIS A 707 -55.36 -45.69 24.77
CA HIS A 707 -54.53 -46.89 24.72
C HIS A 707 -53.98 -47.24 23.32
N GLU A 708 -54.71 -46.93 22.25
CA GLU A 708 -54.31 -47.23 20.86
C GLU A 708 -53.06 -46.45 20.39
N MET A 709 -52.81 -45.27 20.96
CA MET A 709 -51.66 -44.41 20.57
C MET A 709 -50.42 -44.64 21.46
N LEU A 710 -50.51 -45.50 22.48
CA LEU A 710 -49.44 -45.68 23.46
C LEU A 710 -48.22 -46.41 22.88
N ASP A 711 -48.42 -47.32 21.93
CA ASP A 711 -47.31 -48.07 21.33
C ASP A 711 -46.48 -47.19 20.38
N GLU A 712 -47.12 -46.33 19.57
CA GLU A 712 -46.43 -45.33 18.74
C GLU A 712 -45.65 -44.32 19.61
N LEU A 713 -46.24 -43.84 20.71
CA LEU A 713 -45.57 -42.93 21.63
C LEU A 713 -44.40 -43.59 22.39
N ARG A 714 -44.46 -44.91 22.64
CA ARG A 714 -43.34 -45.67 23.21
C ARG A 714 -42.18 -45.75 22.24
N GLU A 715 -42.46 -46.07 20.97
CA GLU A 715 -41.43 -46.13 19.92
C GLU A 715 -40.75 -44.77 19.75
N LYS A 716 -41.53 -43.69 19.63
CA LYS A 716 -41.01 -42.31 19.57
C LYS A 716 -40.13 -41.97 20.78
N LYS A 717 -40.57 -42.33 21.99
CA LYS A 717 -39.81 -42.08 23.23
C LYS A 717 -38.50 -42.85 23.27
N ASP A 718 -38.49 -44.10 22.83
CA ASP A 718 -37.30 -44.94 22.81
C ASP A 718 -36.30 -44.47 21.75
N GLU A 719 -36.76 -43.95 20.62
CA GLU A 719 -35.91 -43.30 19.64
C GLU A 719 -35.26 -42.01 20.17
N ILE A 720 -36.03 -41.11 20.79
CA ILE A 720 -35.49 -39.88 21.41
C ILE A 720 -34.44 -40.23 22.48
N ARG A 721 -34.69 -41.28 23.30
CA ARG A 721 -33.72 -41.77 24.29
C ARG A 721 -32.47 -42.36 23.65
N SER A 722 -32.61 -43.00 22.49
CA SER A 722 -31.47 -43.49 21.71
C SER A 722 -30.59 -42.32 21.25
N ILE A 723 -31.18 -41.29 20.65
CA ILE A 723 -30.49 -40.06 20.23
C ILE A 723 -29.80 -39.39 21.42
N HIS A 724 -30.52 -39.25 22.54
CA HIS A 724 -29.98 -38.66 23.77
C HIS A 724 -28.74 -39.38 24.31
N ARG A 725 -28.73 -40.73 24.26
CA ARG A 725 -27.58 -41.54 24.66
C ARG A 725 -26.38 -41.31 23.75
N GLU A 726 -26.57 -41.24 22.44
CA GLU A 726 -25.48 -40.98 21.49
C GLU A 726 -24.93 -39.55 21.63
N VAL A 727 -25.79 -38.54 21.78
CA VAL A 727 -25.36 -37.15 22.06
C VAL A 727 -24.52 -37.08 23.34
N LYS A 728 -24.97 -37.77 24.40
CA LYS A 728 -24.23 -37.84 25.68
C LYS A 728 -22.89 -38.55 25.53
N LYS A 729 -22.82 -39.59 24.71
CA LYS A 729 -21.59 -40.33 24.41
C LYS A 729 -20.59 -39.46 23.65
N ILE A 730 -21.01 -38.82 22.55
CA ILE A 730 -20.16 -37.89 21.79
C ILE A 730 -19.66 -36.76 22.68
N SER A 731 -20.55 -36.15 23.47
CA SER A 731 -20.20 -35.08 24.41
C SER A 731 -19.15 -35.52 25.43
N LYS A 732 -19.30 -36.73 25.99
CA LYS A 732 -18.32 -37.31 26.92
C LYS A 732 -16.99 -37.58 26.22
N ASP A 733 -17.01 -38.11 25.00
CA ASP A 733 -15.81 -38.51 24.27
C ASP A 733 -14.95 -37.30 23.89
N ILE A 734 -15.55 -36.20 23.42
CA ILE A 734 -14.84 -34.97 23.03
C ILE A 734 -14.66 -33.97 24.19
N HIS A 735 -15.12 -34.30 25.40
CA HIS A 735 -14.95 -33.43 26.57
C HIS A 735 -13.47 -33.24 26.87
N PRO A 736 -12.98 -32.04 27.26
CA PRO A 736 -11.55 -31.82 27.52
C PRO A 736 -10.98 -32.67 28.67
N SER A 737 -11.84 -33.19 29.55
CA SER A 737 -11.46 -34.13 30.62
C SER A 737 -11.56 -35.60 30.23
N SER A 738 -11.94 -35.89 28.98
CA SER A 738 -12.09 -37.24 28.47
C SER A 738 -10.75 -37.96 28.41
N GLU A 739 -10.76 -39.26 28.69
CA GLU A 739 -9.61 -40.13 28.48
C GLU A 739 -9.23 -40.22 27.00
N PHE A 740 -10.12 -39.79 26.09
CA PHE A 740 -9.86 -39.66 24.66
C PHE A 740 -8.57 -38.89 24.37
N TYR A 741 -8.30 -37.79 25.09
CA TYR A 741 -7.08 -36.98 24.91
C TYR A 741 -5.87 -37.51 25.68
N CYS A 742 -6.08 -38.40 26.65
CA CYS A 742 -5.10 -38.76 27.68
C CYS A 742 -4.81 -40.27 27.74
N HIS A 743 -5.18 -41.04 26.71
CA HIS A 743 -5.04 -42.51 26.70
C HIS A 743 -3.58 -42.96 26.64
N GLY A 744 -2.93 -42.97 27.82
CA GLY A 744 -1.59 -43.49 28.08
C GLY A 744 -0.48 -42.70 27.37
N LEU A 745 0.39 -42.03 28.12
CA LEU A 745 1.58 -41.29 27.65
C LEU A 745 2.56 -42.08 26.75
N SER A 746 2.26 -43.35 26.45
CA SER A 746 3.00 -44.25 25.58
C SER A 746 2.31 -44.54 24.22
N LYS A 747 1.16 -43.95 23.89
CA LYS A 747 0.49 -44.13 22.59
C LYS A 747 0.04 -42.82 21.94
N ILE A 748 -0.04 -42.90 20.61
CA ILE A 748 -0.29 -41.89 19.57
C ILE A 748 -1.25 -40.77 20.03
N LEU A 749 -0.81 -39.52 19.88
CA LEU A 749 -1.63 -38.31 20.09
C LEU A 749 -2.90 -38.35 19.24
N VAL A 750 -4.02 -37.93 19.81
CA VAL A 750 -5.30 -37.74 19.10
C VAL A 750 -5.08 -36.91 17.85
N SER A 751 -5.50 -37.45 16.70
CA SER A 751 -5.44 -36.73 15.44
C SER A 751 -6.69 -35.85 15.27
N VAL A 752 -6.58 -34.79 14.48
CA VAL A 752 -7.74 -33.97 14.10
C VAL A 752 -8.80 -34.82 13.38
N SER A 753 -8.38 -35.87 12.65
CA SER A 753 -9.29 -36.80 11.98
C SER A 753 -10.21 -37.52 12.96
N ASP A 754 -9.67 -37.96 14.11
CA ASP A 754 -10.46 -38.68 15.13
C ASP A 754 -11.54 -37.76 15.74
N ILE A 755 -11.21 -36.48 15.94
CA ILE A 755 -12.17 -35.47 16.41
C ILE A 755 -13.25 -35.24 15.35
N VAL A 756 -12.85 -35.07 14.07
CA VAL A 756 -13.78 -34.83 12.97
C VAL A 756 -14.75 -35.99 12.79
N GLU A 757 -14.29 -37.24 12.88
CA GLU A 757 -15.13 -38.43 12.76
C GLU A 757 -16.25 -38.45 13.81
N ARG A 758 -15.97 -38.06 15.06
CA ARG A 758 -17.00 -37.97 16.11
C ARG A 758 -17.98 -36.82 15.87
N VAL A 759 -17.50 -35.68 15.39
CA VAL A 759 -18.33 -34.50 15.14
C VAL A 759 -19.24 -34.69 13.92
N GLN A 760 -18.81 -35.45 12.92
CA GLN A 760 -19.61 -35.75 11.71
C GLN A 760 -20.89 -36.56 12.00
N GLN A 761 -21.03 -37.17 13.16
CA GLN A 761 -22.24 -37.89 13.56
C GLN A 761 -23.38 -36.95 13.99
N ILE A 762 -23.07 -35.71 14.37
CA ILE A 762 -24.03 -34.76 14.95
C ILE A 762 -25.15 -34.39 13.96
N PRO A 763 -24.90 -34.02 12.68
CA PRO A 763 -25.97 -33.64 11.76
C PRO A 763 -27.03 -34.73 11.55
N LEU A 764 -26.61 -36.00 11.52
CA LEU A 764 -27.53 -37.14 11.41
C LEU A 764 -28.45 -37.24 12.63
N LEU A 765 -27.90 -37.07 13.84
CA LEU A 765 -28.69 -37.07 15.08
C LEU A 765 -29.66 -35.89 15.14
N VAL A 766 -29.25 -34.72 14.64
CA VAL A 766 -30.09 -33.52 14.55
C VAL A 766 -31.26 -33.74 13.59
N SER A 767 -31.00 -34.34 12.43
CA SER A 767 -32.06 -34.69 11.47
C SER A 767 -33.10 -35.60 12.10
N LYS A 768 -32.67 -36.62 12.87
CA LYS A 768 -33.60 -37.55 13.53
C LYS A 768 -34.43 -36.90 14.63
N ILE A 769 -33.87 -36.01 15.45
CA ILE A 769 -34.65 -35.38 16.52
C ILE A 769 -35.71 -34.41 15.97
N ARG A 770 -35.48 -33.81 14.79
CA ARG A 770 -36.39 -32.86 14.14
C ARG A 770 -37.71 -33.50 13.75
N GLU A 771 -37.74 -34.81 13.57
CA GLU A 771 -38.98 -35.57 13.36
C GLU A 771 -39.88 -35.55 14.60
N PHE A 772 -39.31 -35.25 15.78
CA PHE A 772 -39.99 -35.37 17.07
C PHE A 772 -40.15 -34.05 17.84
N ALA A 773 -39.29 -33.07 17.60
CA ALA A 773 -39.28 -31.79 18.31
C ALA A 773 -38.76 -30.64 17.43
N ASP A 774 -39.34 -29.45 17.61
CA ASP A 774 -38.85 -28.22 17.00
C ASP A 774 -37.46 -27.88 17.54
N CYS A 775 -36.45 -28.02 16.68
CA CYS A 775 -35.10 -27.56 16.96
C CYS A 775 -34.97 -26.12 16.45
N PRO A 776 -34.42 -25.17 17.23
CA PRO A 776 -34.22 -23.80 16.78
C PRO A 776 -33.46 -23.75 15.45
N GLU A 777 -33.83 -22.89 14.51
CA GLU A 777 -33.07 -22.69 13.25
C GLU A 777 -31.63 -22.23 13.53
N ASP A 778 -31.41 -21.51 14.64
CA ASP A 778 -30.08 -21.16 15.17
C ASP A 778 -29.22 -22.39 15.56
N ALA A 779 -29.80 -23.58 15.55
CA ALA A 779 -29.15 -24.86 15.82
C ALA A 779 -28.73 -25.64 14.55
N ASP A 780 -28.91 -25.07 13.35
CA ASP A 780 -28.25 -25.59 12.14
C ASP A 780 -26.74 -25.32 12.21
N TYR A 781 -26.04 -26.32 12.74
CA TYR A 781 -24.60 -26.29 12.92
C TYR A 781 -23.92 -26.63 11.59
N GLU A 782 -23.88 -25.68 10.65
CA GLU A 782 -22.99 -25.76 9.48
C GLU A 782 -21.55 -25.52 9.95
N LEU A 783 -20.86 -26.61 10.31
CA LEU A 783 -19.40 -26.60 10.40
C LEU A 783 -18.87 -26.27 9.02
N GLY A 784 -18.41 -25.04 8.80
CA GLY A 784 -17.71 -24.62 7.58
C GLY A 784 -16.36 -25.35 7.34
N PHE A 785 -16.24 -26.61 7.73
CA PHE A 785 -15.12 -27.50 7.51
C PHE A 785 -15.51 -28.55 6.46
N SER A 786 -15.20 -28.26 5.19
CA SER A 786 -14.94 -29.32 4.22
C SER A 786 -13.51 -29.83 4.45
N PRO A 787 -13.28 -31.16 4.55
CA PRO A 787 -11.91 -31.70 4.57
C PRO A 787 -11.25 -31.33 3.24
N SER A 788 -10.11 -30.61 3.32
CA SER A 788 -9.26 -30.29 2.17
C SER A 788 -7.92 -31.00 2.28
#